data_AF-A0A814VMB9-F1
#
_entry.id   AF-A0A814VMB9-F1
#
_cell.length_a   1.000
_cell.length_b   1.000
_cell.length_c   1.000
_cell.angle_alpha   90.00
_cell.angle_beta   90.00
_cell.angle_gamma   90.00
#
_symmetry.space_group_name_H-M   'P 1'
#
loop_
_entity.id
_entity.type
_entity.pdbx_description
1 polymer ?
#
loop_
_entity_poly.entity_id
_entity_poly.type
_entity_poly.pdbx_seq_one_letter_code
_entity_poly.pdbx_strand_id
1 'polypeptide(L)'
;MVLNTWFLDHFYNLDTIIRIGWLALIFAPFNKISKYCIILPTLLFSIECILMLLFRDLPVLNWISLKDLLMTIIVQRKQFYLMDLWIAQWMVYNFYAGCGKTASCGSYHINKTWTSERYVFTILLFLTYLAAPLGLVLYIVGKHSFLKEYQKNVQNVIKNDHFHIDQLKHPFSIPHTVRFADRLPESLSSIYYFLLGIIGLTILFTIVLPSYIGLIIYCRIVYKYSSSSLSDLKTIPESVRNVTAEMRLTLIKTDRNQRRLIWHLKYLLLQFATIFEYASNYSEPFRLFQSLEEYFRKIYHTPYFVLGNGIAVNSYDIVKRYIQDLPPRKDAELLAWEISPSLETFCDFTTVFLSTDHPDTQLGRKIIFQWLHSFPHNLKHRNFEMELQLSRIVPRHMDKKPTKDLVYQAIGEVMFFLATNGELTKSERLAYISCVQSPFIFFPNWFNFLLNGHHFERKNLRNYYTLLRAFLRYENGLALQAAFMAAEKKKSREEVLKFITVVFCVAGSPAPAKLAVTVIDRLWADKEKNVPLFKKNPHNFIKECARLDKAVPTVNILATDEIVSEVEKSFESKIQIPENTPIHCSIVNANRDKTVFENPDEFLPDRLDLNKILVWNGVEEDIINPDQSKRPIRYCPGHDLSLDIVQYVAERFSPVTDDIDEDNTNNKNEQDLIVFEQKIRKLTPIEESHCWNVLDTYTKVVRLLMTIVINESNLFPSRAIDIAPPMHLPIKNFSIFRIDMAKFIPSWDEDKPNGSRPLRRFARWLVNSNIWDFYDCLAGFDTLEQALAWRSQIFPSLPLPNIVYTDMFSDEAMGRLAFFGCACHYTQRIDKSEHPSLQNAVYVNDMTVLSIFRVRKPFERYGAAAYFDGDFQLIAIYWCHANRLVRKDDQFWEHAKYVWRSSFFAYVTIHDHLIVTHMIECNALVTATRKYLTNGHPLRLFLQPFTYHTVSVNYQAAISLVNRRGLVHRVWAFDYDEFLKVCDYISMTYKFRLLPEYIPSSMSPENNSKTKEQWDKVYPIYSDLNHFWKGIHKYVENFFHITFNVQDDDKLPVDARMTEFINELCKQLGIPGIVSLKRFIDVLAHLIVSGTGMHEHVGQISDYVIDPRFIGAKLEEGKEIQNIQTYTQILILTVVTGVRMPGLLEDWSHLIERNQYYEKNLVNYENFKNELKNLSQDIDHRNKTRKYPFESFNPKFIECSASV
;
A
#
# COMPACT_ATOMS: atom_id res chain seq x y z
N MET A 1 -64.10 38.05 -10.83
CA MET A 1 -64.06 36.58 -10.58
C MET A 1 -64.33 35.75 -11.83
N VAL A 2 -65.28 36.12 -12.72
CA VAL A 2 -65.53 35.42 -14.00
C VAL A 2 -64.42 35.64 -15.06
N LEU A 3 -63.63 36.71 -14.96
CA LEU A 3 -62.44 36.91 -15.80
C LEU A 3 -61.22 36.05 -15.39
N ASN A 4 -61.20 35.51 -14.17
CA ASN A 4 -60.07 34.72 -13.66
C ASN A 4 -60.17 33.24 -14.08
N THR A 5 -61.39 32.73 -14.29
CA THR A 5 -61.63 31.38 -14.81
C THR A 5 -61.39 31.28 -16.32
N TRP A 6 -61.69 32.33 -17.10
CA TRP A 6 -61.40 32.33 -18.55
C TRP A 6 -59.89 32.36 -18.86
N PHE A 7 -59.09 33.03 -18.02
CA PHE A 7 -57.63 33.09 -18.17
C PHE A 7 -56.91 31.80 -17.73
N LEU A 8 -57.46 31.05 -16.76
CA LEU A 8 -56.86 29.81 -16.25
C LEU A 8 -57.08 28.60 -17.16
N ASP A 9 -58.21 28.54 -17.89
CA ASP A 9 -58.46 27.43 -18.83
C ASP A 9 -57.61 27.50 -20.12
N HIS A 10 -57.08 28.68 -20.48
CA HIS A 10 -56.18 28.83 -21.65
C HIS A 10 -54.70 28.54 -21.34
N PHE A 11 -54.33 28.30 -20.07
CA PHE A 11 -52.93 28.02 -19.69
C PHE A 11 -52.46 26.61 -20.08
N TYR A 12 -53.37 25.65 -20.29
CA TYR A 12 -53.03 24.32 -20.82
C TYR A 12 -52.60 24.36 -22.30
N ASN A 13 -53.00 25.40 -23.05
CA ASN A 13 -52.56 25.57 -24.43
C ASN A 13 -51.18 26.22 -24.56
N LEU A 14 -50.68 26.96 -23.55
CA LEU A 14 -49.41 27.68 -23.66
C LEU A 14 -48.18 26.78 -23.47
N ASP A 15 -48.22 25.86 -22.50
CA ASP A 15 -47.19 24.83 -22.32
C ASP A 15 -47.13 23.90 -23.55
N THR A 16 -48.30 23.64 -24.13
CA THR A 16 -48.46 22.93 -25.41
C THR A 16 -47.84 23.72 -26.57
N ILE A 17 -48.02 25.05 -26.64
CA ILE A 17 -47.42 25.91 -27.68
C ILE A 17 -45.89 25.97 -27.55
N ILE A 18 -45.33 26.04 -26.34
CA ILE A 18 -43.88 26.03 -26.11
C ILE A 18 -43.28 24.66 -26.46
N ARG A 19 -43.93 23.57 -26.07
CA ARG A 19 -43.54 22.20 -26.45
C ARG A 19 -43.65 21.98 -27.96
N ILE A 20 -44.70 22.48 -28.61
CA ILE A 20 -44.86 22.46 -30.07
C ILE A 20 -43.78 23.29 -30.75
N GLY A 21 -43.39 24.45 -30.19
CA GLY A 21 -42.30 25.28 -30.70
C GLY A 21 -40.95 24.58 -30.67
N TRP A 22 -40.64 23.86 -29.57
CA TRP A 22 -39.43 23.05 -29.45
C TRP A 22 -39.47 21.77 -30.30
N LEU A 23 -40.61 21.08 -30.37
CA LEU A 23 -40.80 19.93 -31.27
C LEU A 23 -40.66 20.37 -32.73
N ALA A 24 -41.22 21.52 -33.13
CA ALA A 24 -41.04 22.10 -34.45
C ALA A 24 -39.59 22.48 -34.74
N LEU A 25 -38.82 22.90 -33.73
CA LEU A 25 -37.38 23.16 -33.85
C LEU A 25 -36.56 21.87 -34.01
N ILE A 26 -36.93 20.80 -33.31
CA ILE A 26 -36.26 19.49 -33.33
C ILE A 26 -36.55 18.73 -34.65
N PHE A 27 -37.80 18.79 -35.14
CA PHE A 27 -38.25 18.02 -36.30
C PHE A 27 -38.22 18.81 -37.62
N ALA A 28 -38.31 20.14 -37.58
CA ALA A 28 -38.29 21.01 -38.77
C ALA A 28 -37.49 22.31 -38.53
N PRO A 29 -36.17 22.23 -38.25
CA PRO A 29 -35.33 23.38 -37.87
C PRO A 29 -35.19 24.49 -38.93
N PHE A 30 -35.72 24.29 -40.15
CA PHE A 30 -35.57 25.17 -41.32
C PHE A 30 -36.86 25.90 -41.77
N ASN A 31 -37.98 25.78 -41.04
CA ASN A 31 -39.24 26.42 -41.41
C ASN A 31 -39.40 27.79 -40.72
N LYS A 32 -39.77 28.84 -41.49
CA LYS A 32 -40.09 30.18 -40.96
C LYS A 32 -41.16 30.12 -39.86
N ILE A 33 -42.09 29.17 -39.93
CA ILE A 33 -43.16 28.97 -38.94
C ILE A 33 -42.56 28.63 -37.55
N SER A 34 -41.55 27.75 -37.48
CA SER A 34 -40.86 27.36 -36.23
C SER A 34 -40.20 28.56 -35.53
N LYS A 35 -39.67 29.51 -36.31
CA LYS A 35 -39.08 30.76 -35.80
C LYS A 35 -40.14 31.67 -35.16
N TYR A 36 -41.32 31.80 -35.77
CA TYR A 36 -42.40 32.62 -35.22
C TYR A 36 -43.08 31.99 -34.00
N CYS A 37 -43.14 30.66 -33.92
CA CYS A 37 -43.64 29.92 -32.75
C CYS A 37 -42.79 30.13 -31.47
N ILE A 38 -41.54 30.60 -31.58
CA ILE A 38 -40.66 30.88 -30.44
C ILE A 38 -40.58 32.39 -30.17
N ILE A 39 -40.46 33.23 -31.21
CA ILE A 39 -40.32 34.68 -31.03
C ILE A 39 -41.59 35.32 -30.46
N LEU A 40 -42.77 34.90 -30.92
CA LEU A 40 -44.04 35.54 -30.53
C LEU A 40 -44.39 35.29 -29.05
N PRO A 41 -44.27 34.06 -28.50
CA PRO A 41 -44.46 33.83 -27.06
C PRO A 41 -43.42 34.53 -26.19
N THR A 42 -42.16 34.60 -26.64
CA THR A 42 -41.08 35.29 -25.90
C THR A 42 -41.35 36.78 -25.75
N LEU A 43 -41.88 37.42 -26.79
CA LEU A 43 -42.24 38.84 -26.77
C LEU A 43 -43.41 39.12 -25.83
N LEU A 44 -44.45 38.28 -25.87
CA LEU A 44 -45.64 38.38 -25.00
C LEU A 44 -45.28 38.19 -23.51
N PHE A 45 -44.41 37.23 -23.20
CA PHE A 45 -43.97 36.96 -21.82
C PHE A 45 -43.10 38.08 -21.26
N SER A 46 -42.26 38.70 -22.11
CA SER A 46 -41.43 39.84 -21.73
C SER A 46 -42.29 41.07 -21.38
N ILE A 47 -43.39 41.30 -22.11
CA ILE A 47 -44.35 42.38 -21.84
C ILE A 47 -45.12 42.12 -20.53
N GLU A 48 -45.56 40.87 -20.28
CA GLU A 48 -46.23 40.49 -19.03
C GLU A 48 -45.33 40.67 -17.80
N CYS A 49 -44.05 40.28 -17.88
CA CYS A 49 -43.07 40.48 -16.81
C CYS A 49 -42.78 41.97 -16.54
N ILE A 50 -42.72 42.80 -17.58
CA ILE A 50 -42.57 44.26 -17.44
C ILE A 50 -43.79 44.88 -16.77
N LEU A 51 -45.00 44.45 -17.13
CA LEU A 51 -46.25 44.88 -16.49
C LEU A 51 -46.31 44.46 -15.01
N MET A 52 -45.93 43.22 -14.67
CA MET A 52 -45.87 42.78 -13.26
C MET A 52 -44.85 43.55 -12.42
N LEU A 53 -43.72 43.98 -13.02
CA LEU A 53 -42.73 44.80 -12.34
C LEU A 53 -43.21 46.23 -12.11
N LEU A 54 -44.02 46.79 -13.01
CA LEU A 54 -44.59 48.13 -12.90
C LEU A 54 -45.71 48.25 -11.86
N PHE A 55 -46.40 47.15 -11.51
CA PHE A 55 -47.49 47.13 -10.52
C PHE A 55 -47.06 46.72 -9.10
N ARG A 56 -45.74 46.63 -8.82
CA ARG A 56 -45.21 46.10 -7.55
C ARG A 56 -45.25 47.08 -6.37
N ASP A 57 -45.46 48.38 -6.60
CA ASP A 57 -45.47 49.43 -5.55
C ASP A 57 -46.88 49.98 -5.25
N LEU A 58 -47.78 49.14 -4.74
CA LEU A 58 -49.00 49.58 -4.04
C LEU A 58 -48.97 49.03 -2.60
N PRO A 59 -48.85 49.89 -1.58
CA PRO A 59 -48.48 49.47 -0.23
C PRO A 59 -49.71 49.18 0.63
N VAL A 60 -50.37 48.03 0.48
CA VAL A 60 -51.30 47.52 1.50
C VAL A 60 -51.28 45.99 1.51
N LEU A 61 -51.20 45.41 2.73
CA LEU A 61 -51.29 43.99 3.11
C LEU A 61 -49.98 43.18 3.20
N ASN A 62 -49.24 43.49 4.28
CA ASN A 62 -48.40 42.55 4.99
C ASN A 62 -49.28 41.62 5.85
N TRP A 63 -49.41 40.34 5.50
CA TRP A 63 -49.62 39.17 6.40
C TRP A 63 -49.95 37.88 5.63
N ILE A 64 -49.03 37.34 4.80
CA ILE A 64 -49.11 35.91 4.38
C ILE A 64 -47.71 35.30 4.23
N SER A 65 -47.22 34.70 5.32
CA SER A 65 -46.17 33.69 5.31
C SER A 65 -46.59 32.48 4.44
N LEU A 66 -45.64 31.85 3.75
CA LEU A 66 -45.78 30.69 2.84
C LEU A 66 -46.31 30.98 1.42
N LYS A 67 -47.23 31.93 1.24
CA LYS A 67 -47.71 32.30 -0.10
C LYS A 67 -46.67 33.11 -0.88
N ASP A 68 -45.86 33.92 -0.23
CA ASP A 68 -44.73 34.61 -0.88
C ASP A 68 -43.60 33.66 -1.26
N LEU A 69 -43.39 32.58 -0.52
CA LEU A 69 -42.43 31.52 -0.90
C LEU A 69 -42.95 30.75 -2.13
N LEU A 70 -44.24 30.41 -2.16
CA LEU A 70 -44.90 29.76 -3.30
C LEU A 70 -45.00 30.69 -4.52
N MET A 71 -45.27 31.98 -4.34
CA MET A 71 -45.27 32.97 -5.41
C MET A 71 -43.84 33.26 -5.90
N THR A 72 -42.84 33.23 -5.03
CA THR A 72 -41.42 33.29 -5.44
C THR A 72 -41.02 32.05 -6.24
N ILE A 73 -41.52 30.86 -5.89
CA ILE A 73 -41.32 29.62 -6.65
C ILE A 73 -42.05 29.66 -8.01
N ILE A 74 -43.25 30.25 -8.07
CA ILE A 74 -44.01 30.43 -9.33
C ILE A 74 -43.36 31.50 -10.23
N VAL A 75 -42.86 32.60 -9.65
CA VAL A 75 -42.09 33.64 -10.34
C VAL A 75 -40.74 33.08 -10.82
N GLN A 76 -40.07 32.24 -10.03
CA GLN A 76 -38.87 31.51 -10.45
C GLN A 76 -39.17 30.56 -11.62
N ARG A 77 -40.28 29.79 -11.59
CA ARG A 77 -40.70 28.97 -12.74
C ARG A 77 -40.95 29.79 -14.01
N LYS A 78 -41.61 30.95 -13.91
CA LYS A 78 -41.79 31.88 -15.04
C LYS A 78 -40.47 32.47 -15.55
N GLN A 79 -39.50 32.75 -14.66
CA GLN A 79 -38.16 33.19 -15.02
C GLN A 79 -37.34 32.08 -15.72
N PHE A 80 -37.52 30.81 -15.34
CA PHE A 80 -36.93 29.67 -16.05
C PHE A 80 -37.50 29.52 -17.47
N TYR A 81 -38.82 29.63 -17.67
CA TYR A 81 -39.41 29.61 -19.02
C TYR A 81 -38.97 30.79 -19.89
N LEU A 82 -38.78 31.98 -19.29
CA LEU A 82 -38.25 33.15 -19.99
C LEU A 82 -36.77 32.95 -20.37
N MET A 83 -35.96 32.39 -19.47
CA MET A 83 -34.58 31.98 -19.77
C MET A 83 -34.53 30.93 -20.88
N ASP A 84 -35.39 29.92 -20.84
CA ASP A 84 -35.47 28.86 -21.85
C ASP A 84 -35.88 29.42 -23.22
N LEU A 85 -36.81 30.37 -23.25
CA LEU A 85 -37.24 31.08 -24.46
C LEU A 85 -36.16 32.03 -25.01
N TRP A 86 -35.41 32.71 -24.14
CA TRP A 86 -34.26 33.54 -24.52
C TRP A 86 -33.09 32.69 -25.03
N ILE A 87 -32.84 31.53 -24.44
CA ILE A 87 -31.85 30.55 -24.91
C ILE A 87 -32.29 29.97 -26.25
N ALA A 88 -33.57 29.60 -26.42
CA ALA A 88 -34.13 29.15 -27.68
C ALA A 88 -34.02 30.22 -28.77
N GLN A 89 -34.38 31.46 -28.45
CA GLN A 89 -34.28 32.61 -29.35
C GLN A 89 -32.81 32.89 -29.71
N TRP A 90 -31.88 32.82 -28.76
CA TRP A 90 -30.45 32.96 -29.01
C TRP A 90 -29.90 31.83 -29.88
N MET A 91 -30.30 30.57 -29.63
CA MET A 91 -29.92 29.41 -30.45
C MET A 91 -30.47 29.53 -31.87
N VAL A 92 -31.74 29.93 -32.04
CA VAL A 92 -32.36 30.21 -33.35
C VAL A 92 -31.61 31.35 -34.04
N TYR A 93 -31.34 32.45 -33.36
CA TYR A 93 -30.64 33.60 -33.95
C TYR A 93 -29.20 33.25 -34.36
N ASN A 94 -28.48 32.47 -33.55
CA ASN A 94 -27.10 32.04 -33.82
C ASN A 94 -27.02 30.99 -34.94
N PHE A 95 -27.98 30.05 -34.99
CA PHE A 95 -28.09 29.03 -36.04
C PHE A 95 -28.46 29.63 -37.40
N TYR A 96 -29.36 30.63 -37.44
CA TYR A 96 -29.72 31.35 -38.66
C TYR A 96 -28.73 32.46 -39.05
N ALA A 97 -28.00 33.06 -38.11
CA ALA A 97 -26.93 34.03 -38.40
C ALA A 97 -25.69 33.36 -39.04
N GLY A 98 -25.40 32.11 -38.70
CA GLY A 98 -24.34 31.31 -39.33
C GLY A 98 -24.65 30.86 -40.77
N CYS A 99 -25.92 30.66 -41.12
CA CYS A 99 -26.33 30.26 -42.47
C CYS A 99 -26.38 31.43 -43.47
N GLY A 100 -26.36 32.68 -42.99
CA GLY A 100 -26.44 33.88 -43.85
C GLY A 100 -25.14 34.29 -44.53
N LYS A 101 -23.99 33.68 -44.18
CA LYS A 101 -22.66 34.06 -44.72
C LYS A 101 -22.03 33.06 -45.69
N THR A 102 -22.70 31.96 -46.02
CA THR A 102 -22.16 30.92 -46.92
C THR A 102 -23.06 30.63 -48.12
N ALA A 103 -23.93 31.57 -48.51
CA ALA A 103 -24.77 31.45 -49.70
C ALA A 103 -24.10 31.90 -51.00
N SER A 104 -22.76 31.91 -51.08
CA SER A 104 -22.02 32.29 -52.29
C SER A 104 -20.80 31.42 -52.53
N CYS A 105 -20.98 30.12 -52.74
CA CYS A 105 -20.18 29.30 -53.65
C CYS A 105 -20.63 27.83 -53.60
N GLY A 106 -20.96 27.28 -54.77
CA GLY A 106 -20.82 25.85 -55.08
C GLY A 106 -21.78 24.87 -54.38
N SER A 107 -22.64 24.26 -55.18
CA SER A 107 -23.53 23.15 -54.83
C SER A 107 -22.83 22.01 -54.07
N TYR A 108 -23.12 21.89 -52.77
CA TYR A 108 -22.92 20.67 -52.00
C TYR A 108 -24.28 20.02 -51.73
N HIS A 109 -24.46 18.78 -52.21
CA HIS A 109 -25.57 17.94 -51.79
C HIS A 109 -25.42 17.60 -50.29
N ILE A 110 -26.23 18.23 -49.45
CA ILE A 110 -26.42 17.83 -48.06
C ILE A 110 -27.10 16.46 -48.07
N ASN A 111 -26.35 15.40 -47.77
CA ASN A 111 -26.93 14.09 -47.54
C ASN A 111 -27.81 14.17 -46.27
N LYS A 112 -29.13 13.99 -46.42
CA LYS A 112 -30.16 14.15 -45.37
C LYS A 112 -30.22 12.95 -44.41
N THR A 113 -29.14 12.22 -44.19
CA THR A 113 -29.11 11.09 -43.26
C THR A 113 -28.49 11.50 -41.92
N TRP A 114 -29.21 11.21 -40.84
CA TRP A 114 -28.72 11.41 -39.48
C TRP A 114 -27.57 10.44 -39.22
N THR A 115 -26.40 10.95 -38.82
CA THR A 115 -25.33 10.09 -38.28
C THR A 115 -25.70 9.63 -36.87
N SER A 116 -25.23 8.46 -36.47
CA SER A 116 -25.44 7.89 -35.13
C SER A 116 -24.99 8.85 -34.02
N GLU A 117 -23.88 9.59 -34.22
CA GLU A 117 -23.44 10.58 -33.21
C GLU A 117 -24.40 11.77 -33.11
N ARG A 118 -25.00 12.23 -34.23
CA ARG A 118 -25.98 13.34 -34.23
C ARG A 118 -27.28 12.95 -33.52
N TYR A 119 -27.70 11.70 -33.66
CA TYR A 119 -28.89 11.19 -32.98
C TYR A 119 -28.66 11.09 -31.46
N VAL A 120 -27.50 10.56 -31.05
CA VAL A 120 -27.10 10.47 -29.63
C VAL A 120 -26.92 11.85 -29.00
N PHE A 121 -26.28 12.78 -29.71
CA PHE A 121 -26.13 14.17 -29.26
C PHE A 121 -27.48 14.87 -29.07
N THR A 122 -28.45 14.62 -29.95
CA THR A 122 -29.78 15.22 -29.88
C THR A 122 -30.62 14.63 -28.74
N ILE A 123 -30.49 13.32 -28.47
CA ILE A 123 -31.11 12.66 -27.31
C ILE A 123 -30.47 13.14 -26.01
N LEU A 124 -29.15 13.33 -25.97
CA LEU A 124 -28.47 13.95 -24.84
C LEU A 124 -28.97 15.36 -24.60
N LEU A 125 -29.11 16.18 -25.66
CA LEU A 125 -29.68 17.52 -25.56
C LEU A 125 -31.10 17.49 -24.98
N PHE A 126 -31.93 16.56 -25.45
CA PHE A 126 -33.30 16.35 -24.98
C PHE A 126 -33.39 15.86 -23.53
N LEU A 127 -32.47 15.01 -23.08
CA LEU A 127 -32.40 14.56 -21.69
C LEU A 127 -31.84 15.65 -20.78
N THR A 128 -30.89 16.47 -21.27
CA THR A 128 -30.34 17.61 -20.52
C THR A 128 -31.29 18.81 -20.40
N TYR A 129 -32.27 18.92 -21.29
CA TYR A 129 -33.39 19.87 -21.22
C TYR A 129 -34.23 19.70 -19.95
N LEU A 130 -34.26 18.51 -19.34
CA LEU A 130 -34.93 18.28 -18.06
C LEU A 130 -34.15 18.84 -16.84
N ALA A 131 -32.92 19.33 -17.02
CA ALA A 131 -32.02 19.80 -15.93
C ALA A 131 -31.30 21.13 -16.28
N ALA A 132 -32.09 22.18 -16.47
CA ALA A 132 -31.76 23.46 -17.12
C ALA A 132 -30.34 24.09 -16.92
N PRO A 133 -29.68 24.06 -15.73
CA PRO A 133 -28.33 24.62 -15.59
C PRO A 133 -27.23 23.73 -16.17
N LEU A 134 -27.41 22.40 -16.09
CA LEU A 134 -26.41 21.41 -16.52
C LEU A 134 -26.37 21.32 -18.06
N GLY A 135 -27.52 21.51 -18.72
CA GLY A 135 -27.63 21.51 -20.18
C GLY A 135 -26.84 22.63 -20.86
N LEU A 136 -26.79 23.83 -20.26
CA LEU A 136 -26.03 24.97 -20.80
C LEU A 136 -24.52 24.70 -20.79
N VAL A 137 -24.01 24.14 -19.70
CA VAL A 137 -22.59 23.75 -19.56
C VAL A 137 -22.25 22.65 -20.57
N LEU A 138 -23.11 21.63 -20.69
CA LEU A 138 -22.91 20.51 -21.62
C LEU A 138 -22.98 20.94 -23.09
N TYR A 139 -23.83 21.90 -23.45
CA TYR A 139 -23.88 22.48 -24.80
C TYR A 139 -22.59 23.25 -25.14
N ILE A 140 -22.06 24.06 -24.21
CA ILE A 140 -20.80 24.81 -24.41
C ILE A 140 -19.63 23.83 -24.59
N VAL A 141 -19.59 22.76 -23.80
CA VAL A 141 -18.57 21.70 -23.87
C VAL A 141 -18.71 20.87 -25.15
N GLY A 142 -19.92 20.47 -25.53
CA GLY A 142 -20.22 19.74 -26.76
C GLY A 142 -19.87 20.54 -28.02
N LYS A 143 -20.17 21.85 -28.03
CA LYS A 143 -19.80 22.78 -29.11
C LYS A 143 -18.27 22.87 -29.30
N HIS A 144 -17.51 22.97 -28.21
CA HIS A 144 -16.04 22.99 -28.28
C HIS A 144 -15.44 21.65 -28.72
N SER A 145 -16.10 20.53 -28.40
CA SER A 145 -15.70 19.18 -28.78
C SER A 145 -15.90 18.93 -30.28
N PHE A 146 -17.09 19.26 -30.81
CA PHE A 146 -17.44 18.98 -32.20
C PHE A 146 -16.69 19.87 -33.20
N LEU A 147 -16.42 21.15 -32.86
CA LEU A 147 -15.66 22.05 -33.75
C LEU A 147 -14.19 21.64 -33.90
N LYS A 148 -13.57 21.10 -32.84
CA LYS A 148 -12.16 20.68 -32.86
C LYS A 148 -11.96 19.33 -33.53
N GLU A 149 -12.91 18.41 -33.39
CA GLU A 149 -12.87 17.11 -34.06
C GLU A 149 -13.11 17.24 -35.57
N TYR A 150 -13.98 18.17 -35.98
CA TYR A 150 -14.13 18.58 -37.38
C TYR A 150 -12.85 19.21 -37.95
N GLN A 151 -12.11 19.98 -37.16
CA GLN A 151 -10.80 20.54 -37.57
C GLN A 151 -9.68 19.49 -37.60
N LYS A 152 -9.72 18.47 -36.73
CA LYS A 152 -8.69 17.44 -36.63
C LYS A 152 -8.79 16.37 -37.73
N ASN A 153 -10.00 16.06 -38.18
CA ASN A 153 -10.23 15.15 -39.31
C ASN A 153 -9.79 15.75 -40.66
N VAL A 154 -9.46 17.04 -40.70
CA VAL A 154 -8.91 17.73 -41.89
C VAL A 154 -7.37 17.75 -41.90
N GLN A 155 -6.67 17.37 -40.82
CA GLN A 155 -5.21 17.56 -40.70
C GLN A 155 -4.33 16.31 -40.44
N ASN A 156 -4.86 15.13 -40.13
CA ASN A 156 -4.02 13.98 -39.71
C ASN A 156 -3.95 12.82 -40.71
N VAL A 157 -3.69 13.13 -41.97
CA VAL A 157 -2.85 12.29 -42.83
C VAL A 157 -1.51 13.00 -42.89
N ILE A 158 -0.48 12.47 -42.23
CA ILE A 158 0.97 12.63 -42.48
C ILE A 158 1.74 12.34 -41.17
N LYS A 159 2.41 11.18 -41.19
CA LYS A 159 3.77 10.87 -40.69
C LYS A 159 4.24 11.48 -39.36
N ASN A 160 4.68 10.63 -38.44
CA ASN A 160 6.12 10.46 -38.18
C ASN A 160 6.38 9.30 -37.21
N ASP A 161 7.09 8.30 -37.73
CA ASP A 161 7.80 7.27 -36.99
C ASP A 161 9.21 7.75 -36.64
N HIS A 162 9.74 7.19 -35.55
CA HIS A 162 11.12 7.23 -35.02
C HIS A 162 11.29 8.05 -33.73
N PHE A 163 11.38 7.33 -32.60
CA PHE A 163 11.83 7.85 -31.30
C PHE A 163 12.97 6.98 -30.75
N HIS A 164 13.99 7.65 -30.22
CA HIS A 164 15.25 7.08 -29.70
C HIS A 164 15.19 6.78 -28.19
N ILE A 165 15.94 5.75 -27.79
CA ILE A 165 16.04 5.17 -26.43
C ILE A 165 16.52 6.17 -25.35
N ASP A 166 17.23 7.24 -25.71
CA ASP A 166 17.76 8.20 -24.73
C ASP A 166 16.70 9.08 -24.03
N GLN A 167 15.46 9.13 -24.55
CA GLN A 167 14.38 9.89 -23.92
C GLN A 167 13.72 9.18 -22.71
N LEU A 168 14.09 7.93 -22.41
CA LEU A 168 13.59 7.18 -21.23
C LEU A 168 14.04 7.77 -19.88
N LYS A 169 15.05 8.65 -19.87
CA LYS A 169 15.63 9.24 -18.65
C LYS A 169 15.01 10.60 -18.25
N HIS A 170 14.16 11.19 -19.09
CA HIS A 170 13.37 12.39 -18.76
C HIS A 170 11.87 12.03 -18.81
N PRO A 171 11.01 12.56 -17.91
CA PRO A 171 9.68 12.02 -17.70
C PRO A 171 8.84 12.17 -18.97
N PHE A 172 8.45 11.04 -19.57
CA PHE A 172 7.66 11.01 -20.79
C PHE A 172 6.47 11.96 -20.72
N SER A 173 6.53 12.91 -21.64
CA SER A 173 5.45 13.76 -22.08
C SER A 173 4.30 12.92 -22.64
N ILE A 174 3.18 13.00 -21.94
CA ILE A 174 1.80 12.74 -22.36
C ILE A 174 1.44 11.24 -22.54
N PRO A 175 0.52 10.68 -21.72
CA PRO A 175 -0.04 9.36 -21.99
C PRO A 175 -0.66 9.36 -23.39
N HIS A 176 -0.48 8.31 -24.19
CA HIS A 176 -1.20 8.17 -25.46
C HIS A 176 -2.66 8.56 -25.25
N THR A 177 -3.11 9.60 -25.95
CA THR A 177 -4.43 10.16 -25.69
C THR A 177 -5.48 9.19 -26.22
N VAL A 178 -5.99 8.32 -25.35
CA VAL A 178 -7.04 7.35 -25.72
C VAL A 178 -8.39 8.06 -25.78
N ARG A 179 -8.58 9.09 -24.96
CA ARG A 179 -9.82 9.86 -24.85
C ARG A 179 -9.51 11.36 -24.87
N PHE A 180 -10.53 12.14 -25.23
CA PHE A 180 -10.45 13.60 -25.25
C PHE A 180 -9.91 14.19 -23.94
N ALA A 181 -10.39 13.71 -22.79
CA ALA A 181 -9.99 14.23 -21.48
C ALA A 181 -8.53 14.02 -21.12
N ASP A 182 -7.81 13.10 -21.78
CA ASP A 182 -6.38 12.90 -21.54
C ASP A 182 -5.54 14.09 -22.04
N ARG A 183 -6.13 14.92 -22.92
CA ARG A 183 -5.52 16.15 -23.44
C ARG A 183 -5.76 17.37 -22.55
N LEU A 184 -6.57 17.22 -21.49
CA LEU A 184 -6.87 18.29 -20.55
C LEU A 184 -5.87 18.26 -19.38
N PRO A 185 -5.60 19.42 -18.74
CA PRO A 185 -4.91 19.47 -17.44
C PRO A 185 -5.55 18.52 -16.42
N GLU A 186 -4.75 17.95 -15.51
CA GLU A 186 -5.19 16.88 -14.59
C GLU A 186 -6.46 17.23 -13.79
N SER A 187 -6.57 18.48 -13.33
CA SER A 187 -7.76 18.99 -12.62
C SER A 187 -9.02 18.95 -13.49
N LEU A 188 -8.91 19.41 -14.74
CA LEU A 188 -10.02 19.42 -15.70
C LEU A 188 -10.36 18.02 -16.21
N SER A 189 -9.35 17.18 -16.41
CA SER A 189 -9.52 15.77 -16.77
C SER A 189 -10.30 15.02 -15.68
N SER A 190 -9.93 15.22 -14.42
CA SER A 190 -10.62 14.62 -13.26
C SER A 190 -12.07 15.07 -13.16
N ILE A 191 -12.34 16.38 -13.33
CA ILE A 191 -13.71 16.91 -13.36
C ILE A 191 -14.51 16.31 -14.53
N TYR A 192 -13.92 16.24 -15.73
CA TYR A 192 -14.58 15.67 -16.90
C TYR A 192 -14.96 14.20 -16.69
N TYR A 193 -14.04 13.38 -16.16
CA TYR A 193 -14.35 11.97 -15.86
C TYR A 193 -15.39 11.82 -14.76
N PHE A 194 -15.36 12.67 -13.74
CA PHE A 194 -16.39 12.69 -12.70
C PHE A 194 -17.77 13.02 -13.29
N LEU A 195 -17.87 14.03 -14.16
CA LEU A 195 -19.11 14.39 -14.85
C LEU A 195 -19.58 13.27 -15.79
N LEU A 196 -18.69 12.66 -16.55
CA LEU A 196 -19.01 11.47 -17.35
C LEU A 196 -19.54 10.32 -16.49
N GLY A 197 -18.93 10.10 -15.32
CA GLY A 197 -19.38 9.12 -14.35
C GLY A 197 -20.80 9.40 -13.87
N ILE A 198 -21.13 10.65 -13.57
CA ILE A 198 -22.50 11.06 -13.20
C ILE A 198 -23.48 10.78 -14.35
N ILE A 199 -23.10 11.09 -15.59
CA ILE A 199 -23.94 10.82 -16.77
C ILE A 199 -24.17 9.31 -16.91
N GLY A 200 -23.11 8.51 -16.83
CA GLY A 200 -23.18 7.06 -16.89
C GLY A 200 -24.08 6.48 -15.80
N LEU A 201 -23.92 6.91 -14.54
CA LEU A 201 -24.76 6.51 -13.42
C LEU A 201 -26.21 6.94 -13.61
N THR A 202 -26.44 8.14 -14.17
CA THR A 202 -27.80 8.61 -14.46
C THR A 202 -28.46 7.70 -15.49
N ILE A 203 -27.77 7.36 -16.59
CA ILE A 203 -28.27 6.42 -17.60
C ILE A 203 -28.50 5.03 -17.01
N LEU A 204 -27.58 4.57 -16.15
CA LEU A 204 -27.70 3.29 -15.47
C LEU A 204 -28.99 3.21 -14.64
N PHE A 205 -29.24 4.20 -13.77
CA PHE A 205 -30.38 4.18 -12.85
C PHE A 205 -31.70 4.59 -13.50
N THR A 206 -31.69 5.41 -14.55
CA THR A 206 -32.94 5.89 -15.19
C THR A 206 -33.36 5.07 -16.40
N ILE A 207 -32.44 4.39 -17.09
CA ILE A 207 -32.73 3.67 -18.33
C ILE A 207 -32.36 2.19 -18.22
N VAL A 208 -31.09 1.87 -17.95
CA VAL A 208 -30.58 0.49 -18.07
C VAL A 208 -31.20 -0.42 -17.01
N LEU A 209 -31.16 -0.02 -15.73
CA LEU A 209 -31.68 -0.82 -14.63
C LEU A 209 -33.22 -0.95 -14.71
N PRO A 210 -34.00 0.12 -14.97
CA PRO A 210 -35.43 -0.02 -15.24
C PRO A 210 -35.75 -0.91 -16.46
N SER A 211 -34.96 -0.84 -17.54
CA SER A 211 -35.14 -1.73 -18.70
C SER A 211 -34.86 -3.19 -18.36
N TYR A 212 -33.86 -3.45 -17.53
CA TYR A 212 -33.55 -4.78 -17.03
C TYR A 212 -34.66 -5.32 -16.11
N ILE A 213 -35.19 -4.48 -15.21
CA ILE A 213 -36.37 -4.83 -14.38
C ILE A 213 -37.58 -5.12 -15.28
N GLY A 214 -37.81 -4.29 -16.31
CA GLY A 214 -38.85 -4.51 -17.31
C GLY A 214 -38.68 -5.85 -18.04
N LEU A 215 -37.45 -6.23 -18.39
CA LEU A 215 -37.13 -7.53 -18.98
C LEU A 215 -37.47 -8.68 -18.01
N ILE A 216 -37.10 -8.57 -16.73
CA ILE A 216 -37.46 -9.56 -15.70
C ILE A 216 -38.98 -9.74 -15.60
N ILE A 217 -39.72 -8.63 -15.54
CA ILE A 217 -41.19 -8.63 -15.47
C ILE A 217 -41.79 -9.25 -16.73
N TYR A 218 -41.30 -8.86 -17.91
CA TYR A 218 -41.72 -9.40 -19.19
C TYR A 218 -41.52 -10.92 -19.25
N CYS A 219 -40.34 -11.41 -18.90
CA CYS A 219 -40.04 -12.84 -18.86
C CYS A 219 -41.01 -13.60 -17.93
N ARG A 220 -41.32 -13.03 -16.75
CA ARG A 220 -42.28 -13.64 -15.80
C ARG A 220 -43.72 -13.68 -16.32
N ILE A 221 -44.17 -12.63 -17.02
CA ILE A 221 -45.54 -12.53 -17.52
C ILE A 221 -45.75 -13.41 -18.75
N VAL A 222 -44.85 -13.34 -19.72
CA VAL A 222 -45.04 -13.99 -21.03
C VAL A 222 -44.87 -15.51 -20.93
N TYR A 223 -43.94 -15.98 -20.11
CA TYR A 223 -43.56 -17.39 -20.05
C TYR A 223 -44.10 -18.09 -18.80
N LYS A 224 -45.31 -17.75 -18.30
CA LYS A 224 -45.99 -18.35 -17.13
C LYS A 224 -45.54 -19.82 -16.86
N TYR A 225 -44.55 -20.01 -16.00
CA TYR A 225 -44.04 -21.33 -15.66
C TYR A 225 -44.45 -21.68 -14.22
N SER A 226 -45.01 -22.89 -14.09
CA SER A 226 -45.31 -23.56 -12.83
C SER A 226 -44.04 -23.65 -11.98
N SER A 227 -44.11 -23.10 -10.77
CA SER A 227 -43.10 -23.33 -9.74
C SER A 227 -43.11 -24.82 -9.38
N SER A 228 -42.16 -25.58 -9.90
CA SER A 228 -41.67 -26.78 -9.23
C SER A 228 -40.17 -26.62 -9.00
N SER A 229 -39.79 -26.91 -7.77
CA SER A 229 -38.49 -26.80 -7.10
C SER A 229 -37.24 -26.94 -7.97
N LEU A 230 -36.34 -25.96 -7.91
CA LEU A 230 -35.03 -26.02 -7.22
C LEU A 230 -34.22 -24.75 -7.57
N SER A 231 -33.89 -23.91 -6.58
CA SER A 231 -32.50 -23.44 -6.35
C SER A 231 -32.45 -22.21 -5.44
N ASP A 232 -31.61 -22.33 -4.41
CA ASP A 232 -31.20 -21.31 -3.44
C ASP A 232 -30.33 -20.18 -4.05
N LEU A 233 -30.59 -19.77 -5.30
CA LEU A 233 -29.84 -18.72 -6.00
C LEU A 233 -30.52 -17.36 -5.78
N LYS A 234 -30.03 -16.63 -4.78
CA LYS A 234 -30.70 -15.54 -4.05
C LYS A 234 -31.14 -14.27 -4.83
N THR A 235 -31.08 -14.16 -6.16
CA THR A 235 -31.45 -12.88 -6.83
C THR A 235 -32.14 -12.92 -8.19
N ILE A 236 -31.97 -13.95 -9.03
CA ILE A 236 -32.60 -14.01 -10.37
C ILE A 236 -33.35 -15.35 -10.53
N PRO A 237 -34.65 -15.35 -10.84
CA PRO A 237 -35.38 -16.59 -11.08
C PRO A 237 -34.80 -17.37 -12.26
N GLU A 238 -34.70 -18.69 -12.11
CA GLU A 238 -34.24 -19.60 -13.16
C GLU A 238 -35.00 -19.42 -14.47
N SER A 239 -36.32 -19.19 -14.41
CA SER A 239 -37.15 -18.94 -15.59
C SER A 239 -36.69 -17.72 -16.41
N VAL A 240 -36.25 -16.65 -15.74
CA VAL A 240 -35.74 -15.45 -16.40
C VAL A 240 -34.40 -15.76 -17.06
N ARG A 241 -33.50 -16.45 -16.36
CA ARG A 241 -32.18 -16.87 -16.87
C ARG A 241 -32.31 -17.76 -18.11
N ASN A 242 -33.24 -18.69 -18.11
CA ASN A 242 -33.48 -19.61 -19.21
C ASN A 242 -33.99 -18.86 -20.46
N VAL A 243 -34.94 -17.94 -20.28
CA VAL A 243 -35.46 -17.09 -21.37
C VAL A 243 -34.38 -16.13 -21.90
N THR A 244 -33.58 -15.50 -21.03
CA THR A 244 -32.49 -14.62 -21.48
C THR A 244 -31.43 -15.40 -22.25
N ALA A 245 -31.13 -16.64 -21.88
CA ALA A 245 -30.22 -17.51 -22.61
C ALA A 245 -30.73 -17.86 -24.02
N GLU A 246 -32.03 -18.12 -24.19
CA GLU A 246 -32.64 -18.31 -25.53
C GLU A 246 -32.64 -17.03 -26.38
N MET A 247 -32.94 -15.90 -25.76
CA MET A 247 -32.86 -14.59 -26.44
C MET A 247 -31.44 -14.33 -26.94
N ARG A 248 -30.42 -14.63 -26.12
CA ARG A 248 -29.00 -14.52 -26.52
C ARG A 248 -28.67 -15.48 -27.66
N LEU A 249 -29.10 -16.74 -27.58
CA LEU A 249 -28.91 -17.72 -28.66
C LEU A 249 -29.48 -17.20 -29.99
N THR A 250 -30.66 -16.59 -29.95
CA THR A 250 -31.29 -15.98 -31.13
C THR A 250 -30.49 -14.80 -31.68
N LEU A 251 -29.91 -13.96 -30.81
CA LEU A 251 -29.05 -12.85 -31.24
C LEU A 251 -27.74 -13.34 -31.86
N ILE A 252 -27.10 -14.36 -31.30
CA ILE A 252 -25.84 -14.93 -31.83
C ILE A 252 -26.05 -15.47 -33.25
N LYS A 253 -27.18 -16.14 -33.51
CA LYS A 253 -27.58 -16.63 -34.83
C LYS A 253 -27.86 -15.55 -35.87
N THR A 254 -27.99 -14.28 -35.45
CA THR A 254 -28.35 -13.20 -36.38
C THR A 254 -27.16 -12.83 -37.28
N ASP A 255 -27.36 -12.97 -38.60
CA ASP A 255 -26.41 -12.57 -39.64
C ASP A 255 -25.93 -11.12 -39.42
N ARG A 256 -24.63 -10.87 -39.60
CA ARG A 256 -23.98 -9.57 -39.42
C ARG A 256 -24.68 -8.46 -40.21
N ASN A 257 -25.18 -8.75 -41.41
CA ASN A 257 -25.88 -7.82 -42.28
C ASN A 257 -27.29 -7.45 -41.76
N GLN A 258 -27.86 -8.23 -40.84
CA GLN A 258 -29.19 -8.03 -40.28
C GLN A 258 -29.17 -7.31 -38.92
N ARG A 259 -27.98 -7.01 -38.38
CA ARG A 259 -27.80 -6.36 -37.07
C ARG A 259 -28.11 -4.86 -37.15
N ARG A 260 -29.39 -4.50 -37.03
CA ARG A 260 -29.87 -3.11 -36.96
C ARG A 260 -29.69 -2.49 -35.56
N LEU A 261 -29.99 -1.20 -35.38
CA LEU A 261 -29.88 -0.51 -34.09
C LEU A 261 -30.63 -1.23 -32.94
N ILE A 262 -31.86 -1.70 -33.20
CA ILE A 262 -32.67 -2.42 -32.21
C ILE A 262 -31.97 -3.70 -31.75
N TRP A 263 -31.27 -4.39 -32.66
CA TRP A 263 -30.48 -5.57 -32.31
C TRP A 263 -29.36 -5.20 -31.33
N HIS A 264 -28.64 -4.10 -31.58
CA HIS A 264 -27.56 -3.63 -30.72
C HIS A 264 -28.04 -3.23 -29.32
N LEU A 265 -29.20 -2.56 -29.22
CA LEU A 265 -29.80 -2.22 -27.93
C LEU A 265 -30.22 -3.46 -27.14
N LYS A 266 -30.85 -4.45 -27.82
CA LYS A 266 -31.20 -5.74 -27.21
C LYS A 266 -29.95 -6.51 -26.76
N TYR A 267 -28.92 -6.52 -27.60
CA TYR A 267 -27.64 -7.14 -27.32
C TYR A 267 -27.00 -6.53 -26.06
N LEU A 268 -26.87 -5.20 -25.99
CA LEU A 268 -26.32 -4.52 -24.81
C LEU A 268 -27.13 -4.79 -23.54
N LEU A 269 -28.46 -4.82 -23.63
CA LEU A 269 -29.33 -5.16 -22.49
C LEU A 269 -29.09 -6.60 -22.00
N LEU A 270 -28.94 -7.57 -22.91
CA LEU A 270 -28.70 -8.98 -22.57
C LEU A 270 -27.25 -9.23 -22.10
N GLN A 271 -26.31 -8.44 -22.59
CA GLN A 271 -24.95 -8.37 -22.07
C GLN A 271 -24.93 -7.85 -20.63
N PHE A 272 -25.63 -6.75 -20.36
CA PHE A 272 -25.81 -6.23 -19.00
C PHE A 272 -26.49 -7.27 -18.08
N ALA A 273 -27.51 -7.97 -18.59
CA ALA A 273 -28.14 -9.07 -17.86
C ALA A 273 -27.16 -10.20 -17.51
N THR A 274 -26.24 -10.55 -18.42
CA THR A 274 -25.21 -11.57 -18.17
C THR A 274 -24.27 -11.13 -17.04
N ILE A 275 -23.85 -9.87 -17.04
CA ILE A 275 -22.97 -9.33 -15.99
C ILE A 275 -23.69 -9.38 -14.64
N PHE A 276 -24.97 -9.02 -14.59
CA PHE A 276 -25.75 -9.10 -13.36
C PHE A 276 -25.95 -10.55 -12.90
N GLU A 277 -26.25 -11.47 -13.84
CA GLU A 277 -26.32 -12.92 -13.59
C GLU A 277 -25.01 -13.47 -13.02
N TYR A 278 -23.87 -13.09 -13.58
CA TYR A 278 -22.56 -13.52 -13.10
C TYR A 278 -22.20 -12.87 -11.76
N ALA A 279 -22.40 -11.56 -11.60
CA ALA A 279 -22.09 -10.82 -10.38
C ALA A 279 -22.92 -11.32 -9.18
N SER A 280 -24.18 -11.67 -9.40
CA SER A 280 -25.03 -12.31 -8.39
C SER A 280 -24.53 -13.67 -7.90
N ASN A 281 -23.70 -14.35 -8.70
CA ASN A 281 -23.23 -15.71 -8.48
C ASN A 281 -21.71 -15.81 -8.39
N TYR A 282 -21.01 -14.68 -8.18
CA TYR A 282 -19.55 -14.62 -8.26
C TYR A 282 -18.84 -15.54 -7.26
N SER A 283 -19.49 -15.87 -6.14
CA SER A 283 -18.95 -16.75 -5.10
C SER A 283 -19.05 -18.24 -5.47
N GLU A 284 -19.96 -18.61 -6.37
CA GLU A 284 -20.19 -19.99 -6.81
C GLU A 284 -20.48 -20.05 -8.33
N PRO A 285 -19.56 -19.61 -9.19
CA PRO A 285 -19.79 -19.55 -10.65
C PRO A 285 -20.10 -20.93 -11.25
N PHE A 286 -19.58 -22.00 -10.63
CA PHE A 286 -19.85 -23.39 -10.98
C PHE A 286 -21.36 -23.69 -11.08
N ARG A 287 -22.17 -23.25 -10.10
CA ARG A 287 -23.62 -23.52 -10.05
C ARG A 287 -24.36 -22.80 -11.16
N LEU A 288 -23.94 -21.57 -11.49
CA LEU A 288 -24.53 -20.79 -12.58
C LEU A 288 -24.31 -21.51 -13.93
N PHE A 289 -23.07 -21.91 -14.20
CA PHE A 289 -22.73 -22.57 -15.46
C PHE A 289 -23.36 -23.95 -15.59
N GLN A 290 -23.43 -24.71 -14.48
CA GLN A 290 -24.11 -26.00 -14.46
C GLN A 290 -25.61 -25.87 -14.77
N SER A 291 -26.29 -24.91 -14.14
CA SER A 291 -27.73 -24.70 -14.39
C SER A 291 -28.04 -24.34 -15.85
N LEU A 292 -27.21 -23.49 -16.47
CA LEU A 292 -27.36 -23.13 -17.88
C LEU A 292 -27.14 -24.33 -18.80
N GLU A 293 -26.14 -25.17 -18.52
CA GLU A 293 -25.89 -26.39 -19.27
C GLU A 293 -27.04 -27.40 -19.12
N GLU A 294 -27.55 -27.64 -17.91
CA GLU A 294 -28.68 -28.54 -17.66
C GLU A 294 -29.93 -28.10 -18.43
N TYR A 295 -30.18 -26.79 -18.48
CA TYR A 295 -31.26 -26.22 -19.28
C TYR A 295 -31.10 -26.54 -20.78
N PHE A 296 -29.92 -26.24 -21.35
CA PHE A 296 -29.67 -26.48 -22.78
C PHE A 296 -29.64 -27.97 -23.13
N ARG A 297 -29.13 -28.82 -22.24
CA ARG A 297 -29.15 -30.27 -22.40
C ARG A 297 -30.58 -30.81 -22.43
N LYS A 298 -31.48 -30.25 -21.64
CA LYS A 298 -32.90 -30.63 -21.61
C LYS A 298 -33.67 -30.18 -22.85
N ILE A 299 -33.38 -28.98 -23.37
CA ILE A 299 -34.14 -28.37 -24.47
C ILE A 299 -33.56 -28.68 -25.87
N TYR A 300 -32.24 -28.73 -25.99
CA TYR A 300 -31.51 -28.87 -27.26
C TYR A 300 -30.65 -30.14 -27.34
N HIS A 301 -30.69 -31.01 -26.33
CA HIS A 301 -29.94 -32.28 -26.29
C HIS A 301 -28.43 -32.13 -26.52
N THR A 302 -27.86 -31.03 -26.03
CA THR A 302 -26.49 -30.59 -26.35
C THR A 302 -25.71 -30.20 -25.08
N PRO A 303 -24.38 -30.42 -25.02
CA PRO A 303 -23.54 -30.01 -23.90
C PRO A 303 -23.12 -28.52 -23.96
N TYR A 304 -23.60 -27.78 -24.96
CA TYR A 304 -23.27 -26.37 -25.20
C TYR A 304 -24.38 -25.46 -24.67
N PHE A 305 -24.02 -24.33 -24.06
CA PHE A 305 -24.98 -23.33 -23.59
C PHE A 305 -24.56 -21.92 -23.97
N VAL A 306 -25.42 -20.92 -23.78
CA VAL A 306 -25.11 -19.53 -24.15
C VAL A 306 -24.76 -18.71 -22.92
N LEU A 307 -23.65 -17.98 -22.99
CA LEU A 307 -23.18 -17.06 -21.97
C LEU A 307 -22.69 -15.77 -22.64
N GLY A 308 -23.19 -14.62 -22.20
CA GLY A 308 -22.77 -13.33 -22.76
C GLY A 308 -23.09 -13.21 -24.25
N ASN A 309 -22.05 -13.05 -25.07
CA ASN A 309 -22.12 -12.89 -26.51
C ASN A 309 -21.69 -14.14 -27.29
N GLY A 310 -21.43 -15.24 -26.59
CA GLY A 310 -20.88 -16.46 -27.15
C GLY A 310 -21.55 -17.73 -26.64
N ILE A 311 -20.91 -18.85 -26.94
CA ILE A 311 -21.29 -20.20 -26.48
C ILE A 311 -20.34 -20.60 -25.36
N ALA A 312 -20.76 -21.48 -24.47
CA ALA A 312 -19.99 -21.95 -23.34
C ALA A 312 -20.05 -23.48 -23.21
N VAL A 313 -19.01 -24.04 -22.61
CA VAL A 313 -18.82 -25.49 -22.41
C VAL A 313 -18.25 -25.77 -21.02
N ASN A 314 -18.69 -26.88 -20.42
CA ASN A 314 -18.33 -27.27 -19.05
C ASN A 314 -17.63 -28.62 -18.95
N SER A 315 -17.88 -29.56 -19.88
CA SER A 315 -17.32 -30.92 -19.82
C SER A 315 -15.80 -30.91 -19.96
N TYR A 316 -15.14 -31.75 -19.18
CA TYR A 316 -13.68 -31.88 -19.19
C TYR A 316 -13.11 -32.12 -20.58
N ASP A 317 -13.66 -33.09 -21.32
CA ASP A 317 -13.15 -33.49 -22.63
C ASP A 317 -13.30 -32.37 -23.67
N ILE A 318 -14.44 -31.68 -23.68
CA ILE A 318 -14.70 -30.57 -24.63
C ILE A 318 -13.81 -29.38 -24.28
N VAL A 319 -13.68 -29.04 -23.00
CA VAL A 319 -12.81 -27.97 -22.54
C VAL A 319 -11.36 -28.28 -22.91
N LYS A 320 -10.85 -29.48 -22.61
CA LYS A 320 -9.50 -29.91 -22.99
C LYS A 320 -9.30 -29.80 -24.51
N ARG A 321 -10.22 -30.34 -25.31
CA ARG A 321 -10.16 -30.29 -26.77
C ARG A 321 -10.01 -28.87 -27.30
N TYR A 322 -10.80 -27.94 -26.77
CA TYR A 322 -10.83 -26.56 -27.21
C TYR A 322 -9.66 -25.72 -26.69
N ILE A 323 -9.17 -26.00 -25.48
CA ILE A 323 -8.04 -25.25 -24.92
C ILE A 323 -6.68 -25.84 -25.28
N GLN A 324 -6.58 -27.11 -25.65
CA GLN A 324 -5.28 -27.77 -25.80
C GLN A 324 -5.08 -28.40 -27.17
N ASP A 325 -6.08 -29.15 -27.65
CA ASP A 325 -5.91 -29.98 -28.85
C ASP A 325 -6.12 -29.20 -30.16
N LEU A 326 -6.96 -28.16 -30.13
CA LEU A 326 -7.21 -27.29 -31.29
C LEU A 326 -6.45 -25.96 -31.19
N PRO A 327 -5.81 -25.48 -32.29
CA PRO A 327 -5.13 -24.19 -32.31
C PRO A 327 -6.14 -23.02 -32.33
N PRO A 328 -6.19 -22.15 -31.31
CA PRO A 328 -7.05 -20.96 -31.34
C PRO A 328 -6.55 -19.89 -32.33
N ARG A 329 -7.46 -19.02 -32.78
CA ARG A 329 -7.19 -17.88 -33.67
C ARG A 329 -6.80 -16.60 -32.92
N LYS A 330 -6.21 -15.63 -33.67
CA LYS A 330 -5.48 -14.43 -33.19
C LYS A 330 -6.34 -13.39 -32.43
N ASP A 331 -7.65 -13.35 -32.62
CA ASP A 331 -8.47 -12.19 -32.26
C ASP A 331 -9.20 -12.28 -30.90
N ALA A 332 -8.77 -13.14 -29.97
CA ALA A 332 -9.52 -13.31 -28.71
C ALA A 332 -9.14 -12.28 -27.65
N GLU A 333 -9.96 -11.24 -27.53
CA GLU A 333 -9.95 -10.29 -26.41
C GLU A 333 -10.20 -11.04 -25.09
N LEU A 334 -9.33 -10.78 -24.10
CA LEU A 334 -9.41 -11.37 -22.77
C LEU A 334 -10.82 -11.11 -22.18
N LEU A 335 -11.46 -12.16 -21.66
CA LEU A 335 -12.65 -12.12 -20.80
C LEU A 335 -14.06 -12.04 -21.42
N ALA A 336 -14.29 -12.41 -22.68
CA ALA A 336 -15.64 -12.52 -23.32
C ALA A 336 -16.24 -11.19 -23.80
N TRP A 337 -15.53 -10.09 -23.55
CA TRP A 337 -15.99 -8.74 -23.84
C TRP A 337 -14.95 -8.04 -24.68
N GLU A 338 -15.40 -7.06 -25.47
CA GLU A 338 -14.49 -6.06 -26.04
C GLU A 338 -13.69 -5.43 -24.90
N ILE A 339 -12.36 -5.52 -24.97
CA ILE A 339 -11.50 -4.94 -23.95
C ILE A 339 -11.51 -3.42 -24.07
N SER A 340 -11.17 -2.73 -22.99
CA SER A 340 -10.97 -1.29 -23.10
C SER A 340 -9.79 -0.99 -24.05
N PRO A 341 -9.89 0.01 -24.95
CA PRO A 341 -8.76 0.52 -25.72
C PRO A 341 -7.59 1.00 -24.84
N SER A 342 -7.84 1.26 -23.55
CA SER A 342 -6.76 1.54 -22.60
C SER A 342 -5.85 0.33 -22.37
N LEU A 343 -6.37 -0.90 -22.47
CA LEU A 343 -5.56 -2.12 -22.40
C LEU A 343 -4.65 -2.25 -23.64
N GLU A 344 -5.14 -1.88 -24.82
CA GLU A 344 -4.34 -1.83 -26.06
C GLU A 344 -3.14 -0.89 -25.94
N THR A 345 -3.28 0.24 -25.23
CA THR A 345 -2.15 1.17 -25.03
C THR A 345 -1.00 0.64 -24.17
N PHE A 346 -1.23 -0.44 -23.42
CA PHE A 346 -0.14 -0.98 -22.62
C PHE A 346 0.92 -1.63 -23.48
N CYS A 347 0.53 -2.36 -24.52
CA CYS A 347 1.41 -3.02 -25.47
C CYS A 347 0.58 -3.52 -26.66
N ASP A 348 1.07 -3.39 -27.90
CA ASP A 348 0.44 -3.95 -29.12
C ASP A 348 0.37 -5.50 -29.13
N PHE A 349 0.84 -6.12 -28.05
CA PHE A 349 1.12 -7.54 -27.88
C PHE A 349 0.24 -8.20 -26.80
N THR A 350 -0.90 -7.60 -26.44
CA THR A 350 -1.83 -8.18 -25.44
C THR A 350 -2.41 -9.54 -25.87
N THR A 351 -2.34 -9.88 -27.16
CA THR A 351 -2.75 -11.16 -27.75
C THR A 351 -1.83 -12.35 -27.43
N VAL A 352 -0.71 -12.15 -26.73
CA VAL A 352 0.27 -13.23 -26.43
C VAL A 352 -0.22 -14.27 -25.43
N PHE A 353 -1.21 -13.92 -24.60
CA PHE A 353 -1.85 -14.90 -23.72
C PHE A 353 -2.66 -15.96 -24.50
N LEU A 354 -2.75 -15.83 -25.82
CA LEU A 354 -3.45 -16.73 -26.72
C LEU A 354 -2.51 -17.79 -27.32
N SER A 355 -3.08 -18.96 -27.65
CA SER A 355 -2.33 -20.12 -28.15
C SER A 355 -2.25 -20.16 -29.67
N THR A 356 -1.77 -19.12 -30.34
CA THR A 356 -1.78 -19.13 -31.81
C THR A 356 -0.41 -19.43 -32.39
N ASP A 357 -0.39 -19.98 -33.60
CA ASP A 357 0.82 -20.16 -34.43
C ASP A 357 1.28 -18.85 -35.09
N HIS A 358 0.64 -17.73 -34.74
CA HIS A 358 1.06 -16.44 -35.26
C HIS A 358 2.46 -16.09 -34.73
N PRO A 359 3.39 -15.59 -35.59
CA PRO A 359 4.78 -15.36 -35.21
C PRO A 359 4.99 -14.45 -33.98
N ASP A 360 4.13 -13.43 -33.85
CA ASP A 360 4.11 -12.54 -32.68
C ASP A 360 3.81 -13.29 -31.38
N THR A 361 2.76 -14.11 -31.36
CA THR A 361 2.38 -14.90 -30.18
C THR A 361 3.49 -15.88 -29.77
N GLN A 362 4.14 -16.52 -30.75
CA GLN A 362 5.31 -17.38 -30.51
C GLN A 362 6.47 -16.61 -29.89
N LEU A 363 6.77 -15.42 -30.42
CA LEU A 363 7.81 -14.54 -29.88
C LEU A 363 7.51 -14.15 -28.43
N GLY A 364 6.28 -13.79 -28.12
CA GLY A 364 5.89 -13.43 -26.77
C GLY A 364 6.00 -14.57 -25.77
N ARG A 365 5.60 -15.79 -26.15
CA ARG A 365 5.85 -16.98 -25.32
C ARG A 365 7.33 -17.21 -25.06
N LYS A 366 8.17 -17.05 -26.10
CA LYS A 366 9.63 -17.14 -25.96
C LYS A 366 10.18 -16.08 -24.98
N ILE A 367 9.71 -14.84 -25.08
CA ILE A 367 10.12 -13.75 -24.18
C ILE A 367 9.76 -14.08 -22.73
N ILE A 368 8.51 -14.49 -22.46
CA ILE A 368 8.07 -14.85 -21.10
C ILE A 368 8.84 -16.06 -20.59
N PHE A 369 9.00 -17.09 -21.40
CA PHE A 369 9.75 -18.29 -21.01
C PHE A 369 11.18 -17.92 -20.57
N GLN A 370 11.90 -17.13 -21.37
CA GLN A 370 13.26 -16.70 -21.05
C GLN A 370 13.31 -15.79 -19.82
N TRP A 371 12.32 -14.91 -19.65
CA TRP A 371 12.20 -14.06 -18.47
C TRP A 371 12.06 -14.88 -17.18
N LEU A 372 11.09 -15.80 -17.10
CA LEU A 372 10.83 -16.60 -15.89
C LEU A 372 12.00 -17.54 -15.55
N HIS A 373 12.64 -18.14 -16.56
CA HIS A 373 13.74 -19.09 -16.36
C HIS A 373 15.10 -18.42 -16.09
N SER A 374 15.15 -17.08 -16.11
CA SER A 374 16.36 -16.30 -15.83
C SER A 374 16.25 -15.50 -14.53
N PHE A 375 15.33 -15.88 -13.64
CA PHE A 375 15.25 -15.30 -12.31
C PHE A 375 16.54 -15.63 -11.53
N PRO A 376 17.18 -14.64 -10.88
CA PRO A 376 18.44 -14.85 -10.16
C PRO A 376 18.32 -15.83 -8.99
N HIS A 377 17.11 -16.00 -8.45
CA HIS A 377 16.85 -16.73 -7.21
C HIS A 377 15.79 -17.81 -7.41
N ASN A 378 15.90 -18.90 -6.63
CA ASN A 378 14.96 -20.01 -6.65
C ASN A 378 14.46 -20.32 -5.22
N LEU A 379 13.15 -20.29 -5.01
CA LEU A 379 12.53 -20.53 -3.69
C LEU A 379 12.77 -21.95 -3.14
N LYS A 380 13.17 -22.91 -4.00
CA LYS A 380 13.55 -24.27 -3.58
C LYS A 380 14.96 -24.36 -3.00
N HIS A 381 15.83 -23.41 -3.33
CA HIS A 381 17.23 -23.37 -2.88
C HIS A 381 17.54 -21.97 -2.34
N ARG A 382 17.02 -21.66 -1.16
CA ARG A 382 17.19 -20.36 -0.51
C ARG A 382 18.55 -20.29 0.18
N ASN A 383 19.43 -19.42 -0.29
CA ASN A 383 20.63 -19.07 0.47
C ASN A 383 20.24 -18.12 1.63
N PHE A 384 21.16 -17.92 2.58
CA PHE A 384 20.91 -17.10 3.76
C PHE A 384 20.50 -15.65 3.41
N GLU A 385 21.11 -15.08 2.36
CA GLU A 385 20.84 -13.71 1.93
C GLU A 385 19.42 -13.54 1.36
N MET A 386 19.01 -14.49 0.52
CA MET A 386 17.66 -14.55 -0.03
C MET A 386 16.63 -14.73 1.09
N GLU A 387 16.88 -15.61 2.05
CA GLU A 387 15.98 -15.82 3.20
C GLU A 387 15.84 -14.56 4.06
N LEU A 388 16.96 -13.86 4.32
CA LEU A 388 16.96 -12.61 5.05
C LEU A 388 16.16 -11.52 4.32
N GLN A 389 16.29 -11.39 3.00
CA GLN A 389 15.50 -10.43 2.23
C GLN A 389 14.02 -10.81 2.18
N LEU A 390 13.71 -12.08 1.89
CA LEU A 390 12.34 -12.56 1.78
C LEU A 390 11.58 -12.48 3.10
N SER A 391 12.24 -12.76 4.24
CA SER A 391 11.64 -12.64 5.57
C SER A 391 11.31 -11.19 5.96
N ARG A 392 12.02 -10.21 5.37
CA ARG A 392 11.71 -8.78 5.51
C ARG A 392 10.57 -8.34 4.60
N ILE A 393 10.53 -8.87 3.37
CA ILE A 393 9.47 -8.62 2.40
C ILE A 393 8.13 -9.19 2.89
N VAL A 394 8.17 -10.41 3.43
CA VAL A 394 7.02 -11.14 4.00
C VAL A 394 7.32 -11.56 5.45
N PRO A 395 7.11 -10.65 6.41
CA PRO A 395 7.23 -10.97 7.83
C PRO A 395 6.29 -12.13 8.22
N ARG A 396 6.73 -12.99 9.15
CA ARG A 396 5.87 -14.05 9.68
C ARG A 396 4.69 -13.40 10.40
N HIS A 397 3.47 -13.83 10.10
CA HIS A 397 2.27 -13.39 10.82
C HIS A 397 1.51 -14.60 11.32
N MET A 398 1.50 -14.80 12.64
CA MET A 398 1.00 -16.03 13.27
C MET A 398 -0.23 -15.81 14.16
N ASP A 399 -0.44 -14.61 14.70
CA ASP A 399 -1.48 -14.34 15.69
C ASP A 399 -2.86 -14.11 15.09
N LYS A 400 -2.91 -13.60 13.87
CA LYS A 400 -4.15 -13.24 13.21
C LYS A 400 -4.09 -13.57 11.73
N LYS A 401 -5.23 -13.99 11.19
CA LYS A 401 -5.41 -14.15 9.77
C LYS A 401 -5.06 -12.83 9.05
N PRO A 402 -4.12 -12.84 8.08
CA PRO A 402 -3.73 -11.63 7.38
C PRO A 402 -4.90 -11.07 6.56
N THR A 403 -4.92 -9.76 6.34
CA THR A 403 -5.89 -9.13 5.43
C THR A 403 -5.59 -9.51 3.98
N LYS A 404 -6.60 -9.48 3.11
CA LYS A 404 -6.44 -9.76 1.67
C LYS A 404 -5.35 -8.88 1.03
N ASP A 405 -5.31 -7.60 1.41
CA ASP A 405 -4.33 -6.65 0.88
C ASP A 405 -2.90 -7.00 1.28
N LEU A 406 -2.69 -7.51 2.49
CA LEU A 406 -1.37 -7.98 2.94
C LEU A 406 -0.92 -9.20 2.15
N VAL A 407 -1.82 -10.15 1.88
CA VAL A 407 -1.54 -11.32 1.04
C VAL A 407 -1.24 -10.90 -0.40
N TYR A 408 -2.00 -9.94 -0.95
CA TYR A 408 -1.75 -9.41 -2.29
C TYR A 408 -0.36 -8.77 -2.36
N GLN A 409 -0.03 -7.89 -1.40
CA GLN A 409 1.28 -7.27 -1.31
C GLN A 409 2.40 -8.31 -1.25
N ALA A 410 2.30 -9.30 -0.36
CA ALA A 410 3.31 -10.35 -0.21
C ALA A 410 3.58 -11.08 -1.54
N ILE A 411 2.53 -11.47 -2.27
CA ILE A 411 2.67 -12.13 -3.57
C ILE A 411 3.32 -11.20 -4.61
N GLY A 412 2.88 -9.94 -4.67
CA GLY A 412 3.41 -8.96 -5.61
C GLY A 412 4.89 -8.67 -5.39
N GLU A 413 5.29 -8.52 -4.13
CA GLU A 413 6.67 -8.22 -3.79
C GLU A 413 7.60 -9.42 -3.94
N VAL A 414 7.18 -10.62 -3.54
CA VAL A 414 7.98 -11.83 -3.77
C VAL A 414 8.18 -12.04 -5.27
N MET A 415 7.13 -11.90 -6.08
CA MET A 415 7.24 -12.03 -7.54
C MET A 415 8.16 -10.95 -8.14
N PHE A 416 8.04 -9.70 -7.70
CA PHE A 416 8.88 -8.62 -8.18
C PHE A 416 10.35 -8.80 -7.78
N PHE A 417 10.60 -9.23 -6.54
CA PHE A 417 11.92 -9.55 -6.02
C PHE A 417 12.56 -10.69 -6.81
N LEU A 418 11.84 -11.79 -7.04
CA LEU A 418 12.36 -12.90 -7.85
C LEU A 418 12.65 -12.46 -9.29
N ALA A 419 11.85 -11.57 -9.86
CA ALA A 419 12.03 -11.10 -11.23
C ALA A 419 13.17 -10.06 -11.40
N THR A 420 13.54 -9.34 -10.35
CA THR A 420 14.42 -8.16 -10.47
C THR A 420 15.57 -8.11 -9.48
N ASN A 421 15.57 -8.96 -8.45
CA ASN A 421 16.36 -8.83 -7.23
C ASN A 421 16.16 -7.50 -6.49
N GLY A 422 15.05 -6.80 -6.76
CA GLY A 422 14.76 -5.48 -6.25
C GLY A 422 13.45 -5.40 -5.50
N GLU A 423 13.12 -4.20 -5.02
CA GLU A 423 11.93 -3.94 -4.22
C GLU A 423 11.00 -2.89 -4.85
N LEU A 424 9.71 -3.01 -4.52
CA LEU A 424 8.68 -2.03 -4.85
C LEU A 424 8.67 -0.91 -3.80
N THR A 425 8.58 0.33 -4.28
CA THR A 425 8.27 1.50 -3.44
C THR A 425 6.82 1.43 -2.93
N LYS A 426 6.50 2.23 -1.91
CA LYS A 426 5.16 2.32 -1.33
C LYS A 426 4.09 2.71 -2.36
N SER A 427 4.41 3.64 -3.27
CA SER A 427 3.49 4.03 -4.34
C SER A 427 3.28 2.89 -5.34
N GLU A 428 4.30 2.09 -5.62
CA GLU A 428 4.23 0.93 -6.50
C GLU A 428 3.51 -0.25 -5.88
N ARG A 429 3.70 -0.53 -4.58
CA ARG A 429 2.89 -1.51 -3.83
C ARG A 429 1.40 -1.15 -3.90
N LEU A 430 1.08 0.12 -3.68
CA LEU A 430 -0.30 0.60 -3.77
C LEU A 430 -0.85 0.50 -5.20
N ALA A 431 -0.03 0.81 -6.20
CA ALA A 431 -0.39 0.64 -7.61
C ALA A 431 -0.68 -0.83 -7.92
N TYR A 432 0.19 -1.74 -7.46
CA TYR A 432 0.03 -3.18 -7.58
C TYR A 432 -1.26 -3.68 -6.93
N ILE A 433 -1.48 -3.37 -5.63
CA ILE A 433 -2.68 -3.79 -4.90
C ILE A 433 -3.92 -3.27 -5.63
N SER A 434 -3.89 -2.02 -6.09
CA SER A 434 -4.99 -1.43 -6.86
C SER A 434 -5.22 -2.15 -8.19
N CYS A 435 -4.19 -2.63 -8.88
CA CYS A 435 -4.34 -3.46 -10.08
C CYS A 435 -4.99 -4.82 -9.77
N VAL A 436 -4.61 -5.46 -8.67
CA VAL A 436 -5.20 -6.75 -8.24
C VAL A 436 -6.69 -6.59 -7.85
N GLN A 437 -7.02 -5.48 -7.17
CA GLN A 437 -8.38 -5.19 -6.70
C GLN A 437 -9.33 -4.70 -7.81
N SER A 438 -8.82 -4.05 -8.86
CA SER A 438 -9.62 -3.28 -9.81
C SER A 438 -9.54 -3.85 -11.23
N PRO A 439 -10.45 -4.75 -11.64
CA PRO A 439 -10.41 -5.37 -12.97
C PRO A 439 -10.99 -4.46 -14.08
N PHE A 440 -11.25 -3.17 -13.83
CA PHE A 440 -11.99 -2.29 -14.75
C PHE A 440 -11.33 -2.13 -16.14
N ILE A 441 -10.04 -2.43 -16.25
CA ILE A 441 -9.35 -2.39 -17.54
C ILE A 441 -9.76 -3.55 -18.49
N PHE A 442 -10.34 -4.61 -17.94
CA PHE A 442 -10.88 -5.74 -18.71
C PHE A 442 -12.33 -5.56 -19.14
N PHE A 443 -13.01 -4.51 -18.67
CA PHE A 443 -14.40 -4.27 -19.04
C PHE A 443 -14.52 -3.38 -20.29
N PRO A 444 -15.58 -3.60 -21.08
CA PRO A 444 -15.83 -2.81 -22.28
C PRO A 444 -16.15 -1.35 -21.95
N ASN A 445 -15.90 -0.47 -22.91
CA ASN A 445 -16.10 0.98 -22.77
C ASN A 445 -17.50 1.35 -22.29
N TRP A 446 -18.54 0.71 -22.81
CA TRP A 446 -19.92 1.00 -22.43
C TRP A 446 -20.20 0.64 -20.96
N PHE A 447 -19.59 -0.44 -20.46
CA PHE A 447 -19.75 -0.86 -19.07
C PHE A 447 -18.99 0.06 -18.13
N ASN A 448 -17.74 0.40 -18.49
CA ASN A 448 -16.96 1.41 -17.78
C ASN A 448 -17.64 2.77 -17.79
N PHE A 449 -18.34 3.14 -18.84
CA PHE A 449 -19.12 4.39 -18.86
C PHE A 449 -20.24 4.37 -17.81
N LEU A 450 -21.05 3.31 -17.76
CA LEU A 450 -22.22 3.22 -16.88
C LEU A 450 -21.88 3.23 -15.38
N LEU A 451 -20.72 2.69 -14.99
CA LEU A 451 -20.36 2.49 -13.58
C LEU A 451 -19.29 3.46 -13.06
N ASN A 452 -19.13 4.63 -13.69
CA ASN A 452 -18.00 5.52 -13.40
C ASN A 452 -16.62 4.81 -13.56
N GLY A 453 -16.61 3.72 -14.33
CA GLY A 453 -15.47 2.87 -14.63
C GLY A 453 -14.36 3.58 -15.39
N HIS A 454 -14.63 4.65 -16.16
CA HIS A 454 -13.56 5.45 -16.79
C HIS A 454 -12.60 6.07 -15.77
N HIS A 455 -13.08 6.44 -14.58
CA HIS A 455 -12.22 6.89 -13.49
C HIS A 455 -11.30 5.75 -13.02
N PHE A 456 -11.86 4.55 -12.81
CA PHE A 456 -11.11 3.37 -12.35
C PHE A 456 -10.16 2.82 -13.41
N GLU A 457 -10.57 2.80 -14.67
CA GLU A 457 -9.76 2.45 -15.84
C GLU A 457 -8.54 3.36 -15.97
N ARG A 458 -8.71 4.68 -15.76
CA ARG A 458 -7.58 5.63 -15.74
C ARG A 458 -6.68 5.48 -14.54
N LYS A 459 -7.25 5.18 -13.38
CA LYS A 459 -6.47 4.82 -12.19
C LYS A 459 -5.59 3.59 -12.50
N ASN A 460 -6.14 2.56 -13.14
CA ASN A 460 -5.38 1.37 -13.56
C ASN A 460 -4.28 1.71 -14.58
N LEU A 461 -4.56 2.56 -15.57
CA LEU A 461 -3.55 3.04 -16.52
C LEU A 461 -2.39 3.75 -15.81
N ARG A 462 -2.70 4.63 -14.84
CA ARG A 462 -1.69 5.31 -14.01
C ARG A 462 -0.89 4.32 -13.15
N ASN A 463 -1.56 3.33 -12.57
CA ASN A 463 -0.91 2.28 -11.77
C ASN A 463 0.03 1.43 -12.63
N TYR A 464 -0.39 1.06 -13.84
CA TYR A 464 0.47 0.37 -14.80
C TYR A 464 1.74 1.16 -15.10
N TYR A 465 1.64 2.46 -15.42
CA TYR A 465 2.83 3.29 -15.66
C TYR A 465 3.71 3.43 -14.42
N THR A 466 3.12 3.36 -13.23
CA THR A 466 3.88 3.34 -11.97
C THR A 466 4.70 2.05 -11.86
N LEU A 467 4.12 0.90 -12.21
CA LEU A 467 4.81 -0.39 -12.21
C LEU A 467 5.80 -0.54 -13.38
N LEU A 468 5.54 0.09 -14.53
CA LEU A 468 6.48 0.16 -15.64
C LEU A 468 7.78 0.86 -15.22
N ARG A 469 7.66 1.94 -14.46
CA ARG A 469 8.81 2.63 -13.87
C ARG A 469 9.54 1.76 -12.86
N ALA A 470 8.82 0.91 -12.12
CA ALA A 470 9.43 -0.06 -11.22
C ALA A 470 10.36 -1.01 -11.98
N PHE A 471 9.88 -1.65 -13.05
CA PHE A 471 10.72 -2.53 -13.88
C PHE A 471 11.86 -1.79 -14.59
N LEU A 472 11.63 -0.56 -15.04
CA LEU A 472 12.67 0.26 -15.68
C LEU A 472 13.88 0.49 -14.77
N ARG A 473 13.67 0.63 -13.44
CA ARG A 473 14.79 0.77 -12.49
C ARG A 473 15.76 -0.41 -12.52
N TYR A 474 15.25 -1.59 -12.83
CA TYR A 474 16.01 -2.83 -12.80
C TYR A 474 16.24 -3.40 -14.22
N GLU A 475 16.25 -2.55 -15.25
CA GLU A 475 16.38 -2.98 -16.66
C GLU A 475 17.66 -3.78 -16.95
N ASN A 476 18.68 -3.68 -16.11
CA ASN A 476 19.94 -4.42 -16.21
C ASN A 476 19.90 -5.79 -15.49
N GLY A 477 18.79 -6.12 -14.81
CA GLY A 477 18.62 -7.40 -14.13
C GLY A 477 18.60 -8.59 -15.10
N LEU A 478 19.14 -9.73 -14.67
CA LEU A 478 19.33 -10.94 -15.48
C LEU A 478 18.06 -11.36 -16.24
N ALA A 479 16.91 -11.38 -15.56
CA ALA A 479 15.65 -11.79 -16.16
C ALA A 479 15.19 -10.84 -17.28
N LEU A 480 15.28 -9.52 -17.07
CA LEU A 480 14.93 -8.54 -18.10
C LEU A 480 15.91 -8.55 -19.27
N GLN A 481 17.20 -8.77 -19.01
CA GLN A 481 18.20 -8.95 -20.06
C GLN A 481 17.90 -10.17 -20.93
N ALA A 482 17.54 -11.31 -20.33
CA ALA A 482 17.12 -12.50 -21.07
C ALA A 482 15.86 -12.24 -21.92
N ALA A 483 14.89 -11.48 -21.38
CA ALA A 483 13.71 -11.06 -22.13
C ALA A 483 14.07 -10.18 -23.34
N PHE A 484 15.00 -9.23 -23.18
CA PHE A 484 15.49 -8.37 -24.27
C PHE A 484 16.24 -9.18 -25.33
N MET A 485 17.10 -10.12 -24.93
CA MET A 485 17.81 -11.02 -25.86
C MET A 485 16.83 -11.92 -26.63
N ALA A 486 15.78 -12.42 -25.97
CA ALA A 486 14.75 -13.22 -26.63
C ALA A 486 14.01 -12.46 -27.74
N ALA A 487 13.88 -11.14 -27.58
CA ALA A 487 13.21 -10.20 -28.48
C ALA A 487 14.13 -9.58 -29.54
N GLU A 488 15.43 -9.83 -29.48
CA GLU A 488 16.46 -9.12 -30.24
C GLU A 488 16.13 -9.07 -31.75
N LYS A 489 16.29 -7.89 -32.35
CA LYS A 489 16.00 -7.57 -33.78
C LYS A 489 14.53 -7.65 -34.20
N LYS A 490 13.61 -8.06 -33.33
CA LYS A 490 12.16 -8.16 -33.64
C LYS A 490 11.31 -7.11 -32.92
N LYS A 491 11.68 -6.75 -31.68
CA LYS A 491 10.97 -5.76 -30.86
C LYS A 491 11.95 -4.88 -30.11
N SER A 492 11.55 -3.64 -29.84
CA SER A 492 12.33 -2.70 -29.05
C SER A 492 12.36 -3.10 -27.57
N ARG A 493 13.40 -2.67 -26.82
CA ARG A 493 13.47 -2.88 -25.37
C ARG A 493 12.27 -2.27 -24.64
N GLU A 494 11.77 -1.12 -25.13
CA GLU A 494 10.59 -0.47 -24.58
C GLU A 494 9.33 -1.34 -24.72
N GLU A 495 9.07 -1.91 -25.90
CA GLU A 495 7.93 -2.81 -26.12
C GLU A 495 8.02 -4.06 -25.23
N VAL A 496 9.21 -4.62 -25.06
CA VAL A 496 9.44 -5.77 -24.16
C VAL A 496 9.17 -5.40 -22.71
N LEU A 497 9.65 -4.24 -22.25
CA LEU A 497 9.44 -3.78 -20.88
C LEU A 497 7.96 -3.52 -20.58
N LYS A 498 7.26 -2.89 -21.51
CA LYS A 498 5.81 -2.73 -21.49
C LYS A 498 5.11 -4.08 -21.38
N PHE A 499 5.51 -5.04 -22.22
CA PHE A 499 4.95 -6.38 -22.22
C PHE A 499 5.16 -7.11 -20.89
N ILE A 500 6.38 -7.12 -20.32
CA ILE A 500 6.65 -7.72 -19.00
C ILE A 500 5.84 -7.05 -17.90
N THR A 501 5.69 -5.72 -17.95
CA THR A 501 4.89 -4.98 -16.98
C THR A 501 3.42 -5.36 -17.08
N VAL A 502 2.86 -5.53 -18.29
CA VAL A 502 1.49 -6.03 -18.46
C VAL A 502 1.35 -7.41 -17.85
N VAL A 503 2.28 -8.30 -18.16
CA VAL A 503 2.28 -9.66 -17.65
C VAL A 503 2.26 -9.66 -16.12
N PHE A 504 3.10 -8.86 -15.47
CA PHE A 504 3.08 -8.68 -14.02
C PHE A 504 1.74 -8.12 -13.52
N CYS A 505 1.25 -7.01 -14.09
CA CYS A 505 0.02 -6.33 -13.63
C CYS A 505 -1.28 -7.11 -13.83
N VAL A 506 -1.33 -8.02 -14.81
CA VAL A 506 -2.57 -8.63 -15.31
C VAL A 506 -2.61 -10.13 -15.06
N ALA A 507 -1.56 -10.87 -15.43
CA ALA A 507 -1.60 -12.33 -15.52
C ALA A 507 -0.76 -13.02 -14.45
N GLY A 508 0.49 -12.57 -14.26
CA GLY A 508 1.50 -13.25 -13.46
C GLY A 508 1.30 -13.11 -11.96
N SER A 509 0.78 -11.98 -11.47
CA SER A 509 0.66 -11.71 -10.03
C SER A 509 -0.77 -11.70 -9.48
N PRO A 510 -1.82 -11.22 -10.18
CA PRO A 510 -3.13 -11.06 -9.56
C PRO A 510 -3.84 -12.39 -9.31
N ALA A 511 -3.68 -13.36 -10.20
CA ALA A 511 -4.28 -14.69 -10.04
C ALA A 511 -3.63 -15.47 -8.88
N PRO A 512 -2.29 -15.56 -8.76
CA PRO A 512 -1.65 -16.13 -7.58
C PRO A 512 -2.00 -15.40 -6.29
N ALA A 513 -2.14 -14.06 -6.33
CA ALA A 513 -2.54 -13.28 -5.17
C ALA A 513 -3.93 -13.67 -4.63
N LYS A 514 -4.90 -13.87 -5.53
CA LYS A 514 -6.24 -14.35 -5.15
C LYS A 514 -6.23 -15.80 -4.68
N LEU A 515 -5.43 -16.67 -5.32
CA LEU A 515 -5.28 -18.06 -4.89
C LEU A 515 -4.64 -18.17 -3.50
N ALA A 516 -3.61 -17.36 -3.20
CA ALA A 516 -2.99 -17.32 -1.88
C ALA A 516 -4.00 -16.94 -0.79
N VAL A 517 -4.90 -15.99 -1.07
CA VAL A 517 -5.99 -15.65 -0.13
C VAL A 517 -6.86 -16.87 0.13
N THR A 518 -7.26 -17.63 -0.89
CA THR A 518 -8.03 -18.86 -0.71
C THR A 518 -7.29 -19.90 0.14
N VAL A 519 -6.00 -20.13 -0.14
CA VAL A 519 -5.17 -21.09 0.62
C VAL A 519 -5.11 -20.69 2.09
N ILE A 520 -4.82 -19.42 2.38
CA ILE A 520 -4.76 -18.89 3.74
C ILE A 520 -6.15 -18.92 4.40
N ASP A 521 -7.21 -18.56 3.68
CA ASP A 521 -8.59 -18.65 4.17
C ASP A 521 -8.92 -20.06 4.66
N ARG A 522 -8.46 -21.08 3.94
CA ARG A 522 -8.66 -22.50 4.27
C ARG A 522 -7.78 -22.96 5.44
N LEU A 523 -6.50 -22.59 5.47
CA LEU A 523 -5.60 -22.87 6.61
C LEU A 523 -6.16 -22.34 7.93
N TRP A 524 -6.75 -21.14 7.92
CA TRP A 524 -7.32 -20.50 9.10
C TRP A 524 -8.74 -20.97 9.45
N ALA A 525 -9.45 -21.65 8.55
CA ALA A 525 -10.81 -22.13 8.80
C ALA A 525 -10.85 -23.36 9.73
N ASP A 526 -9.88 -24.26 9.60
CA ASP A 526 -9.72 -25.46 10.43
C ASP A 526 -8.22 -25.79 10.52
N LYS A 527 -7.54 -25.11 11.45
CA LYS A 527 -6.08 -25.16 11.58
C LYS A 527 -5.56 -26.55 11.92
N GLU A 528 -6.27 -27.29 12.77
CA GLU A 528 -5.85 -28.62 13.23
C GLU A 528 -5.92 -29.66 12.10
N LYS A 529 -6.88 -29.49 11.17
CA LYS A 529 -6.96 -30.34 9.99
C LYS A 529 -6.06 -29.87 8.84
N ASN A 530 -6.11 -28.59 8.49
CA ASN A 530 -5.58 -28.10 7.23
C ASN A 530 -4.07 -27.77 7.29
N VAL A 531 -3.53 -27.38 8.44
CA VAL A 531 -2.08 -27.11 8.57
C VAL A 531 -1.26 -28.40 8.40
N PRO A 532 -1.60 -29.54 9.02
CA PRO A 532 -0.89 -30.80 8.76
C PRO A 532 -1.00 -31.26 7.30
N LEU A 533 -2.18 -31.13 6.68
CA LEU A 533 -2.37 -31.46 5.25
C LEU A 533 -1.52 -30.59 4.34
N PHE A 534 -1.43 -29.29 4.64
CA PHE A 534 -0.57 -28.37 3.90
C PHE A 534 0.91 -28.73 4.09
N LYS A 535 1.37 -28.96 5.33
CA LYS A 535 2.77 -29.34 5.60
C LYS A 535 3.17 -30.65 4.91
N LYS A 536 2.26 -31.62 4.82
CA LYS A 536 2.50 -32.91 4.15
C LYS A 536 2.83 -32.74 2.67
N ASN A 537 2.05 -31.93 1.95
CA ASN A 537 2.31 -31.62 0.55
C ASN A 537 1.70 -30.25 0.16
N PRO A 538 2.47 -29.16 0.28
CA PRO A 538 1.97 -27.81 0.03
C PRO A 538 1.46 -27.61 -1.40
N HIS A 539 2.17 -28.16 -2.39
CA HIS A 539 1.81 -28.03 -3.80
C HIS A 539 0.46 -28.67 -4.10
N ASN A 540 0.22 -29.88 -3.59
CA ASN A 540 -1.05 -30.56 -3.78
C ASN A 540 -2.20 -29.83 -3.08
N PHE A 541 -1.96 -29.31 -1.88
CA PHE A 541 -2.94 -28.48 -1.17
C PHE A 541 -3.32 -27.23 -1.98
N ILE A 542 -2.32 -26.51 -2.51
CA ILE A 542 -2.54 -25.32 -3.33
C ILE A 542 -3.27 -25.67 -4.64
N LYS A 543 -2.89 -26.78 -5.30
CA LYS A 543 -3.56 -27.27 -6.51
C LYS A 543 -5.02 -27.62 -6.24
N GLU A 544 -5.32 -28.26 -5.12
CA GLU A 544 -6.70 -28.58 -4.75
C GLU A 544 -7.52 -27.32 -4.43
N CYS A 545 -6.92 -26.32 -3.78
CA CYS A 545 -7.53 -24.99 -3.65
C CYS A 545 -7.80 -24.37 -5.03
N ALA A 546 -6.84 -24.45 -5.95
CA ALA A 546 -7.01 -23.94 -7.30
C ALA A 546 -8.08 -24.70 -8.09
N ARG A 547 -8.30 -25.99 -7.82
CA ARG A 547 -9.33 -26.83 -8.46
C ARG A 547 -10.74 -26.39 -8.05
N LEU A 548 -10.96 -26.19 -6.75
CA LEU A 548 -12.26 -25.84 -6.20
C LEU A 548 -12.59 -24.35 -6.31
N ASP A 549 -11.62 -23.49 -6.01
CA ASP A 549 -11.81 -22.07 -5.78
C ASP A 549 -10.98 -21.25 -6.79
N LYS A 550 -11.13 -21.60 -8.09
CA LYS A 550 -10.37 -21.01 -9.22
C LYS A 550 -10.41 -19.48 -9.20
N ALA A 551 -9.23 -18.86 -9.12
CA ALA A 551 -9.07 -17.41 -9.33
C ALA A 551 -9.48 -16.95 -10.74
N VAL A 552 -9.37 -17.85 -11.73
CA VAL A 552 -9.78 -17.63 -13.12
C VAL A 552 -10.74 -18.76 -13.53
N PRO A 553 -12.06 -18.51 -13.53
CA PRO A 553 -13.06 -19.57 -13.67
C PRO A 553 -13.29 -20.01 -15.12
N THR A 554 -12.97 -19.16 -16.10
CA THR A 554 -13.19 -19.44 -17.53
C THR A 554 -11.99 -19.03 -18.38
N VAL A 555 -11.75 -19.76 -19.48
CA VAL A 555 -10.87 -19.37 -20.59
C VAL A 555 -11.72 -19.12 -21.81
N ASN A 556 -11.46 -18.03 -22.52
CA ASN A 556 -12.20 -17.71 -23.74
C ASN A 556 -11.34 -17.94 -24.97
N ILE A 557 -11.94 -18.53 -26.00
CA ILE A 557 -11.35 -18.71 -27.33
C ILE A 557 -12.35 -18.28 -28.40
N LEU A 558 -11.90 -18.17 -29.65
CA LEU A 558 -12.80 -17.96 -30.79
C LEU A 558 -13.07 -19.27 -31.51
N ALA A 559 -14.30 -19.46 -31.97
CA ALA A 559 -14.67 -20.62 -32.77
C ALA A 559 -13.92 -20.60 -34.13
N THR A 560 -13.14 -21.67 -34.38
CA THR A 560 -12.57 -22.00 -35.69
C THR A 560 -13.59 -22.72 -36.56
N ASP A 561 -13.31 -22.92 -37.85
CA ASP A 561 -14.22 -23.66 -38.76
C ASP A 561 -14.52 -25.08 -38.26
N GLU A 562 -13.52 -25.72 -37.62
CA GLU A 562 -13.66 -27.02 -37.00
C GLU A 562 -14.56 -26.96 -35.75
N ILE A 563 -14.34 -25.99 -34.86
CA ILE A 563 -15.19 -25.79 -33.67
C ILE A 563 -16.63 -25.45 -34.09
N VAL A 564 -16.81 -24.59 -35.10
CA VAL A 564 -18.12 -24.29 -35.66
C VAL A 564 -18.78 -25.59 -36.13
N SER A 565 -18.08 -26.38 -36.95
CA SER A 565 -18.60 -27.67 -37.44
C SER A 565 -18.97 -28.65 -36.31
N GLU A 566 -18.19 -28.70 -35.23
CA GLU A 566 -18.47 -29.55 -34.05
C GLU A 566 -19.69 -29.07 -33.27
N VAL A 567 -19.79 -27.76 -33.03
CA VAL A 567 -20.94 -27.17 -32.33
C VAL A 567 -22.21 -27.38 -33.17
N GLU A 568 -22.18 -27.08 -34.46
CA GLU A 568 -23.34 -27.20 -35.36
C GLU A 568 -23.83 -28.66 -35.48
N LYS A 569 -22.93 -29.65 -35.48
CA LYS A 569 -23.29 -31.08 -35.45
C LYS A 569 -23.94 -31.50 -34.13
N SER A 570 -23.56 -30.85 -33.03
CA SER A 570 -24.04 -31.17 -31.68
C SER A 570 -25.42 -30.60 -31.37
N PHE A 571 -25.93 -29.66 -32.17
CA PHE A 571 -27.31 -29.21 -32.09
C PHE A 571 -28.18 -30.01 -33.07
N GLU A 572 -29.17 -30.75 -32.57
CA GLU A 572 -30.08 -31.56 -33.42
C GLU A 572 -30.87 -30.70 -34.43
N SER A 573 -31.18 -29.46 -34.05
CA SER A 573 -31.60 -28.41 -34.99
C SER A 573 -30.35 -27.82 -35.63
N LYS A 574 -30.23 -27.80 -36.96
CA LYS A 574 -29.08 -27.18 -37.68
C LYS A 574 -28.96 -25.69 -37.35
N ILE A 575 -28.35 -25.37 -36.22
CA ILE A 575 -28.03 -24.03 -35.78
C ILE A 575 -26.78 -23.62 -36.55
N GLN A 576 -26.80 -22.43 -37.17
CA GLN A 576 -25.60 -21.83 -37.75
C GLN A 576 -25.04 -20.79 -36.79
N ILE A 577 -23.76 -20.95 -36.41
CA ILE A 577 -23.07 -19.97 -35.57
C ILE A 577 -22.01 -19.24 -36.39
N PRO A 578 -21.90 -17.91 -36.29
CA PRO A 578 -20.88 -17.19 -37.05
C PRO A 578 -19.46 -17.64 -36.69
N GLU A 579 -18.58 -17.65 -37.68
CA GLU A 579 -17.12 -17.75 -37.46
C GLU A 579 -16.66 -16.63 -36.50
N ASN A 580 -15.67 -16.93 -35.65
CA ASN A 580 -15.21 -16.03 -34.59
C ASN A 580 -16.26 -15.72 -33.51
N THR A 581 -17.27 -16.59 -33.33
CA THR A 581 -18.11 -16.54 -32.13
C THR A 581 -17.26 -16.89 -30.89
N PRO A 582 -17.31 -16.12 -29.79
CA PRO A 582 -16.61 -16.46 -28.56
C PRO A 582 -17.10 -17.80 -27.98
N ILE A 583 -16.15 -18.62 -27.52
CA ILE A 583 -16.39 -19.87 -26.80
C ILE A 583 -15.81 -19.75 -25.38
N HIS A 584 -16.66 -19.83 -24.38
CA HIS A 584 -16.35 -19.76 -22.96
C HIS A 584 -16.11 -21.16 -22.39
N CYS A 585 -14.86 -21.51 -22.15
CA CYS A 585 -14.47 -22.80 -21.58
C CYS A 585 -14.47 -22.67 -20.05
N SER A 586 -15.43 -23.29 -19.37
CA SER A 586 -15.51 -23.27 -17.90
C SER A 586 -14.53 -24.24 -17.27
N ILE A 587 -13.40 -23.70 -16.83
CA ILE A 587 -12.37 -24.47 -16.14
C ILE A 587 -12.85 -24.89 -14.74
N VAL A 588 -13.67 -24.07 -14.08
CA VAL A 588 -14.21 -24.40 -12.75
C VAL A 588 -15.18 -25.59 -12.79
N ASN A 589 -15.95 -25.75 -13.87
CA ASN A 589 -16.82 -26.91 -14.06
C ASN A 589 -16.05 -28.14 -14.54
N ALA A 590 -15.15 -27.98 -15.50
CA ALA A 590 -14.34 -29.09 -16.01
C ALA A 590 -13.53 -29.78 -14.90
N ASN A 591 -12.99 -28.99 -13.96
CA ASN A 591 -12.24 -29.50 -12.81
C ASN A 591 -13.10 -30.13 -11.69
N ARG A 592 -14.41 -30.19 -11.90
CA ARG A 592 -15.38 -30.87 -11.04
C ARG A 592 -16.20 -31.90 -11.83
N ASP A 593 -15.75 -32.25 -13.03
CA ASP A 593 -16.39 -33.26 -13.86
C ASP A 593 -16.24 -34.65 -13.20
N LYS A 594 -17.37 -35.29 -12.89
CA LYS A 594 -17.45 -36.60 -12.22
C LYS A 594 -16.84 -37.73 -13.05
N THR A 595 -16.66 -37.54 -14.35
CA THR A 595 -16.01 -38.52 -15.22
C THR A 595 -14.49 -38.58 -15.02
N VAL A 596 -13.91 -37.52 -14.45
CA VAL A 596 -12.45 -37.39 -14.25
C VAL A 596 -12.09 -37.39 -12.78
N PHE A 597 -12.86 -36.69 -11.95
CA PHE A 597 -12.56 -36.49 -10.52
C PHE A 597 -13.55 -37.25 -9.64
N GLU A 598 -13.03 -38.16 -8.81
CA GLU A 598 -13.83 -38.81 -7.77
C GLU A 598 -14.16 -37.81 -6.64
N ASN A 599 -15.40 -37.83 -6.15
CA ASN A 599 -15.92 -36.88 -5.16
C ASN A 599 -15.51 -35.42 -5.48
N PRO A 600 -15.97 -34.87 -6.63
CA PRO A 600 -15.39 -33.65 -7.21
C PRO A 600 -15.60 -32.39 -6.36
N ASP A 601 -16.59 -32.38 -5.47
CA ASP A 601 -16.87 -31.22 -4.61
C ASP A 601 -16.15 -31.29 -3.26
N GLU A 602 -15.50 -32.42 -2.93
CA GLU A 602 -14.73 -32.57 -1.69
C GLU A 602 -13.31 -32.03 -1.84
N PHE A 603 -12.81 -31.35 -0.80
CA PHE A 603 -11.43 -30.90 -0.72
C PHE A 603 -10.53 -32.03 -0.24
N LEU A 604 -9.79 -32.63 -1.16
CA LEU A 604 -8.91 -33.77 -0.92
C LEU A 604 -7.53 -33.50 -1.53
N PRO A 605 -6.58 -32.87 -0.79
CA PRO A 605 -5.23 -32.61 -1.27
C PRO A 605 -4.45 -33.86 -1.67
N ASP A 606 -4.74 -35.00 -1.06
CA ASP A 606 -4.04 -36.26 -1.35
C ASP A 606 -4.62 -37.05 -2.53
N ARG A 607 -5.58 -36.49 -3.28
CA ARG A 607 -6.18 -37.17 -4.45
C ARG A 607 -5.14 -37.42 -5.54
N LEU A 608 -5.19 -38.60 -6.18
CA LEU A 608 -4.19 -39.05 -7.17
C LEU A 608 -4.35 -38.37 -8.54
N ASP A 609 -5.49 -37.74 -8.80
CA ASP A 609 -5.90 -37.15 -10.08
C ASP A 609 -5.62 -35.63 -10.17
N LEU A 610 -4.87 -35.04 -9.23
CA LEU A 610 -4.48 -33.61 -9.29
C LEU A 610 -3.65 -33.25 -10.53
N ASN A 611 -2.93 -34.21 -11.12
CA ASN A 611 -2.21 -34.03 -12.38
C ASN A 611 -3.16 -33.89 -13.59
N LYS A 612 -4.45 -34.17 -13.44
CA LYS A 612 -5.46 -33.98 -14.48
C LYS A 612 -6.14 -32.61 -14.41
N ILE A 613 -5.77 -31.74 -13.47
CA ILE A 613 -6.39 -30.40 -13.36
C ILE A 613 -6.16 -29.63 -14.66
N LEU A 614 -7.24 -29.07 -15.20
CA LEU A 614 -7.19 -28.10 -16.29
C LEU A 614 -6.85 -26.73 -15.71
N VAL A 615 -5.77 -26.12 -16.17
CA VAL A 615 -5.36 -24.74 -15.86
C VAL A 615 -5.43 -23.90 -17.14
N TRP A 616 -5.07 -22.62 -17.05
CA TRP A 616 -5.07 -21.72 -18.21
C TRP A 616 -4.21 -22.25 -19.37
N ASN A 617 -3.14 -22.99 -19.05
CA ASN A 617 -2.19 -23.50 -20.03
C ASN A 617 -2.64 -24.82 -20.69
N GLY A 618 -3.61 -25.54 -20.12
CA GLY A 618 -3.94 -26.91 -20.52
C GLY A 618 -4.03 -27.84 -19.30
N VAL A 619 -3.88 -29.14 -19.52
CA VAL A 619 -3.84 -30.15 -18.45
C VAL A 619 -2.47 -30.14 -17.75
N GLU A 620 -2.47 -30.16 -16.42
CA GLU A 620 -1.27 -30.13 -15.59
C GLU A 620 -0.20 -31.15 -16.01
N GLU A 621 -0.57 -32.42 -16.23
CA GLU A 621 0.38 -33.48 -16.62
C GLU A 621 1.09 -33.22 -17.96
N ASP A 622 0.41 -32.56 -18.89
CA ASP A 622 0.96 -32.21 -20.21
C ASP A 622 1.86 -30.97 -20.10
N ILE A 623 1.54 -30.04 -19.21
CA ILE A 623 2.34 -28.81 -18.99
C ILE A 623 3.69 -29.14 -18.35
N ILE A 624 3.71 -30.06 -17.38
CA ILE A 624 4.93 -30.45 -16.67
C ILE A 624 5.78 -31.47 -17.44
N ASN A 625 5.39 -31.82 -18.67
CA ASN A 625 6.10 -32.78 -19.49
C ASN A 625 7.58 -32.36 -19.68
N PRO A 626 8.57 -33.24 -19.45
CA PRO A 626 9.98 -32.90 -19.66
C PRO A 626 10.30 -32.55 -21.12
N ASP A 627 9.55 -33.09 -22.07
CA ASP A 627 9.68 -32.78 -23.49
C ASP A 627 8.85 -31.51 -23.83
N GLN A 628 9.53 -30.38 -24.05
CA GLN A 628 8.89 -29.11 -24.36
C GLN A 628 8.03 -29.15 -25.63
N SER A 629 8.34 -30.01 -26.60
CA SER A 629 7.59 -30.13 -27.86
C SER A 629 6.19 -30.75 -27.65
N LYS A 630 5.99 -31.44 -26.53
CA LYS A 630 4.74 -32.09 -26.14
C LYS A 630 3.90 -31.25 -25.19
N ARG A 631 4.41 -30.10 -24.73
CA ARG A 631 3.66 -29.20 -23.86
C ARG A 631 2.58 -28.48 -24.67
N PRO A 632 1.46 -28.10 -24.05
CA PRO A 632 0.47 -27.23 -24.68
C PRO A 632 1.11 -25.94 -25.21
N ILE A 633 0.59 -25.44 -26.33
CA ILE A 633 1.11 -24.22 -26.98
C ILE A 633 0.88 -22.96 -26.12
N ARG A 634 -0.02 -22.99 -25.12
CA ARG A 634 -0.28 -21.88 -24.18
C ARG A 634 0.79 -21.77 -23.12
N TYR A 635 1.15 -20.53 -22.78
CA TYR A 635 2.13 -20.27 -21.74
C TYR A 635 1.74 -19.07 -20.87
N CYS A 636 1.16 -19.36 -19.71
CA CYS A 636 0.85 -18.41 -18.65
C CYS A 636 1.94 -18.48 -17.55
N PRO A 637 2.58 -17.36 -17.21
CA PRO A 637 3.58 -17.28 -16.16
C PRO A 637 3.03 -17.62 -14.77
N GLY A 638 1.72 -17.43 -14.56
CA GLY A 638 1.05 -17.71 -13.29
C GLY A 638 0.90 -19.20 -12.97
N HIS A 639 1.42 -20.11 -13.78
CA HIS A 639 1.49 -21.55 -13.47
C HIS A 639 2.85 -21.94 -12.90
N ASP A 640 3.94 -21.59 -13.60
CA ASP A 640 5.28 -22.13 -13.32
C ASP A 640 5.90 -21.65 -12.01
N LEU A 641 5.55 -20.43 -11.56
CA LEU A 641 6.10 -19.82 -10.34
C LEU A 641 5.07 -19.68 -9.22
N SER A 642 3.78 -19.82 -9.52
CA SER A 642 2.73 -19.48 -8.55
C SER A 642 2.69 -20.46 -7.39
N LEU A 643 2.95 -21.75 -7.61
CA LEU A 643 2.94 -22.75 -6.54
C LEU A 643 4.02 -22.44 -5.50
N ASP A 644 5.25 -22.22 -5.94
CA ASP A 644 6.38 -21.94 -5.03
C ASP A 644 6.17 -20.62 -4.27
N ILE A 645 5.70 -19.56 -4.94
CA ILE A 645 5.43 -18.25 -4.32
C ILE A 645 4.25 -18.35 -3.34
N VAL A 646 3.15 -18.99 -3.74
CA VAL A 646 1.97 -19.17 -2.88
C VAL A 646 2.32 -20.05 -1.68
N GLN A 647 3.13 -21.10 -1.86
CA GLN A 647 3.65 -21.92 -0.77
C GLN A 647 4.44 -21.05 0.20
N TYR A 648 5.44 -20.30 -0.27
CA TYR A 648 6.26 -19.45 0.60
C TYR A 648 5.39 -18.46 1.39
N VAL A 649 4.48 -17.74 0.74
CA VAL A 649 3.59 -16.78 1.42
C VAL A 649 2.63 -17.49 2.39
N ALA A 650 2.09 -18.64 2.03
CA ALA A 650 1.21 -19.42 2.91
C ALA A 650 1.97 -19.97 4.13
N GLU A 651 3.21 -20.43 3.97
CA GLU A 651 4.09 -20.81 5.09
C GLU A 651 4.31 -19.62 6.04
N ARG A 652 4.56 -18.42 5.50
CA ARG A 652 4.75 -17.21 6.31
C ARG A 652 3.48 -16.71 7.01
N PHE A 653 2.30 -17.12 6.55
CA PHE A 653 1.00 -16.73 7.13
C PHE A 653 0.16 -17.88 7.70
N SER A 654 0.74 -19.08 7.77
CA SER A 654 0.08 -20.27 8.34
C SER A 654 -0.15 -20.10 9.85
N PRO A 655 -1.31 -20.48 10.41
CA PRO A 655 -1.53 -20.44 11.85
C PRO A 655 -0.66 -21.47 12.58
N VAL A 656 -0.39 -21.23 13.87
CA VAL A 656 0.34 -22.17 14.74
C VAL A 656 -0.64 -23.22 15.29
N THR A 657 -0.25 -24.49 15.20
CA THR A 657 -0.95 -25.65 15.79
C THR A 657 -0.35 -26.00 17.15
N ASP A 658 -1.07 -26.76 17.98
CA ASP A 658 -0.60 -27.14 19.32
C ASP A 658 0.53 -28.20 19.32
N ASP A 659 0.74 -28.87 18.18
CA ASP A 659 1.87 -29.78 17.96
C ASP A 659 3.17 -29.01 17.70
N ILE A 660 4.17 -29.30 18.55
CA ILE A 660 5.48 -28.66 18.63
C ILE A 660 6.36 -29.18 17.48
N ASP A 661 6.63 -28.35 16.48
CA ASP A 661 7.77 -28.56 15.57
C ASP A 661 9.01 -27.92 16.19
N GLU A 662 9.72 -28.69 17.02
CA GLU A 662 11.01 -28.30 17.63
C GLU A 662 12.16 -28.21 16.60
N ASP A 663 11.96 -28.70 15.37
CA ASP A 663 13.07 -29.18 14.53
C ASP A 663 13.38 -28.39 13.25
N ASN A 664 12.79 -27.20 13.01
CA ASN A 664 12.88 -26.57 11.68
C ASN A 664 13.40 -25.11 11.60
N THR A 665 14.02 -24.59 12.65
CA THR A 665 14.68 -23.27 12.60
C THR A 665 16.09 -23.32 13.19
N ASN A 666 17.11 -23.11 12.35
CA ASN A 666 18.53 -23.06 12.76
C ASN A 666 18.89 -21.86 13.68
N ASN A 667 17.90 -21.11 14.18
CA ASN A 667 18.08 -19.89 14.95
C ASN A 667 17.42 -20.02 16.33
N LYS A 668 18.23 -20.28 17.36
CA LYS A 668 17.80 -20.42 18.75
C LYS A 668 16.99 -19.22 19.26
N ASN A 669 17.34 -17.99 18.85
CA ASN A 669 16.57 -16.80 19.23
C ASN A 669 15.17 -16.79 18.59
N GLU A 670 15.02 -17.27 17.36
CA GLU A 670 13.72 -17.38 16.69
C GLU A 670 12.86 -18.46 17.36
N GLN A 671 13.46 -19.58 17.76
CA GLN A 671 12.80 -20.60 18.58
C GLN A 671 12.36 -20.04 19.93
N ASP A 672 13.24 -19.32 20.64
CA ASP A 672 12.93 -18.71 21.93
C ASP A 672 11.81 -17.67 21.80
N LEU A 673 11.76 -16.89 20.71
CA LEU A 673 10.67 -15.97 20.40
C LEU A 673 9.34 -16.69 20.16
N ILE A 674 9.36 -17.77 19.38
CA ILE A 674 8.15 -18.59 19.12
C ILE A 674 7.65 -19.23 20.42
N VAL A 675 8.52 -19.85 21.21
CA VAL A 675 8.18 -20.47 22.50
C VAL A 675 7.65 -19.42 23.48
N PHE A 676 8.26 -18.23 23.51
CA PHE A 676 7.82 -17.11 24.32
C PHE A 676 6.41 -16.66 23.93
N GLU A 677 6.16 -16.39 22.64
CA GLU A 677 4.82 -16.04 22.14
C GLU A 677 3.78 -17.11 22.48
N GLN A 678 4.12 -18.39 22.32
CA GLN A 678 3.23 -19.50 22.66
C GLN A 678 2.91 -19.56 24.16
N LYS A 679 3.89 -19.34 25.05
CA LYS A 679 3.64 -19.26 26.50
C LYS A 679 2.69 -18.14 26.87
N ILE A 680 2.83 -16.98 26.22
CA ILE A 680 1.93 -15.83 26.43
C ILE A 680 0.52 -16.15 25.95
N ARG A 681 0.37 -16.83 24.81
CA ARG A 681 -0.93 -17.21 24.23
C ARG A 681 -1.71 -18.20 25.10
N LYS A 682 -1.04 -19.06 25.87
CA LYS A 682 -1.68 -19.98 26.83
C LYS A 682 -2.27 -19.26 28.04
N LEU A 683 -1.93 -17.99 28.27
CA LEU A 683 -2.56 -17.17 29.30
C LEU A 683 -3.95 -16.77 28.80
N THR A 684 -4.99 -17.26 29.50
CA THR A 684 -6.41 -17.02 29.15
C THR A 684 -6.68 -15.52 28.98
N PRO A 685 -7.44 -15.09 27.94
CA PRO A 685 -7.87 -13.70 27.82
C PRO A 685 -8.73 -13.36 29.03
N ILE A 686 -8.22 -12.50 29.90
CA ILE A 686 -8.95 -12.09 31.08
C ILE A 686 -9.87 -10.93 30.66
N GLU A 687 -11.18 -11.13 30.70
CA GLU A 687 -12.18 -10.05 30.60
C GLU A 687 -12.18 -9.19 31.88
N GLU A 688 -11.04 -8.64 32.27
CA GLU A 688 -10.96 -7.84 33.48
C GLU A 688 -11.23 -6.37 33.16
N SER A 689 -12.50 -6.00 33.29
CA SER A 689 -12.92 -4.59 33.29
C SER A 689 -12.10 -3.76 34.29
N HIS A 690 -11.56 -4.37 35.35
CA HIS A 690 -10.76 -3.70 36.38
C HIS A 690 -9.52 -2.98 35.82
N CYS A 691 -8.59 -3.71 35.18
CA CYS A 691 -7.36 -3.12 34.66
C CYS A 691 -7.65 -2.01 33.64
N TRP A 692 -8.69 -2.17 32.82
CA TRP A 692 -9.11 -1.15 31.85
C TRP A 692 -9.72 0.07 32.52
N ASN A 693 -10.52 -0.12 33.56
CA ASN A 693 -11.18 0.98 34.28
C ASN A 693 -10.16 1.87 35.00
N VAL A 694 -9.05 1.31 35.46
CA VAL A 694 -7.93 2.03 36.10
C VAL A 694 -7.20 2.99 35.15
N LEU A 695 -7.18 2.72 33.84
CA LEU A 695 -6.50 3.60 32.89
C LEU A 695 -7.22 4.94 32.71
N ASP A 696 -6.46 6.03 32.67
CA ASP A 696 -6.99 7.34 32.29
C ASP A 696 -7.44 7.39 30.82
N THR A 697 -8.31 8.35 30.49
CA THR A 697 -8.89 8.50 29.15
C THR A 697 -7.83 8.75 28.08
N TYR A 698 -6.75 9.45 28.41
CA TYR A 698 -5.65 9.69 27.48
C TYR A 698 -4.97 8.39 27.08
N THR A 699 -4.62 7.56 28.06
CA THR A 699 -3.97 6.26 27.88
C THR A 699 -4.85 5.34 27.01
N LYS A 700 -6.16 5.31 27.27
CA LYS A 700 -7.14 4.58 26.45
C LYS A 700 -7.18 5.05 24.99
N VAL A 701 -7.21 6.36 24.77
CA VAL A 701 -7.26 6.97 23.42
C VAL A 701 -5.96 6.72 22.66
N VAL A 702 -4.80 6.97 23.29
CA VAL A 702 -3.49 6.76 22.67
C VAL A 702 -3.32 5.28 22.30
N ARG A 703 -3.71 4.35 23.17
CA ARG A 703 -3.71 2.92 22.86
C ARG A 703 -4.49 2.61 21.58
N LEU A 704 -5.72 3.11 21.45
CA LEU A 704 -6.55 2.89 20.25
C LEU A 704 -5.88 3.45 18.99
N LEU A 705 -5.35 4.67 19.09
CA LEU A 705 -4.64 5.32 17.98
C LEU A 705 -3.37 4.54 17.59
N MET A 706 -2.64 4.00 18.56
CA MET A 706 -1.43 3.22 18.30
C MET A 706 -1.75 1.90 17.61
N THR A 707 -2.83 1.21 17.97
CA THR A 707 -3.28 0.02 17.21
C THR A 707 -3.52 0.36 15.74
N ILE A 708 -4.09 1.53 15.43
CA ILE A 708 -4.30 1.97 14.04
C ILE A 708 -2.96 2.24 13.34
N VAL A 709 -2.04 2.95 14.00
CA VAL A 709 -0.73 3.30 13.44
C VAL A 709 0.13 2.07 13.20
N ILE A 710 0.17 1.11 14.15
CA ILE A 710 0.89 -0.15 14.00
C ILE A 710 0.30 -0.94 12.83
N ASN A 711 -1.03 -1.09 12.77
CA ASN A 711 -1.66 -1.80 11.65
C ASN A 711 -1.34 -1.13 10.31
N GLU A 712 -1.37 0.20 10.22
CA GLU A 712 -0.98 0.92 8.99
C GLU A 712 0.51 0.73 8.65
N SER A 713 1.38 0.73 9.65
CA SER A 713 2.84 0.59 9.46
C SER A 713 3.24 -0.84 9.12
N ASN A 714 2.58 -1.85 9.71
CA ASN A 714 2.77 -3.26 9.39
C ASN A 714 2.23 -3.60 7.99
N LEU A 715 1.14 -2.95 7.56
CA LEU A 715 0.63 -3.10 6.19
C LEU A 715 1.56 -2.42 5.18
N PHE A 716 2.10 -1.25 5.50
CA PHE A 716 2.94 -0.47 4.58
C PHE A 716 4.24 -0.04 5.27
N PRO A 717 5.18 -0.98 5.51
CA PRO A 717 6.45 -0.66 6.16
C PRO A 717 7.22 0.36 5.32
N SER A 718 7.88 1.28 6.01
CA SER A 718 8.80 2.22 5.37
C SER A 718 10.07 1.47 5.01
N ARG A 719 10.51 1.57 3.74
CA ARG A 719 11.73 0.94 3.27
C ARG A 719 12.71 1.96 2.71
N ALA A 720 13.95 1.58 2.57
CA ALA A 720 15.03 2.37 2.01
C ALA A 720 14.72 2.85 0.60
N ILE A 721 14.09 1.99 -0.20
CA ILE A 721 13.63 2.35 -1.55
C ILE A 721 12.56 3.47 -1.53
N ASP A 722 11.90 3.69 -0.37
CA ASP A 722 10.93 4.78 -0.17
C ASP A 722 11.59 6.12 0.20
N ILE A 723 12.90 6.12 0.49
CA ILE A 723 13.66 7.34 0.75
C ILE A 723 13.80 8.08 -0.58
N ALA A 724 13.20 9.27 -0.65
CA ALA A 724 13.30 10.11 -1.83
C ALA A 724 14.63 10.89 -1.83
N PRO A 725 15.14 11.27 -3.01
CA PRO A 725 16.21 12.25 -3.07
C PRO A 725 15.73 13.61 -2.49
N PRO A 726 16.66 14.45 -2.02
CA PRO A 726 16.35 15.77 -1.46
C PRO A 726 15.51 16.63 -2.41
N MET A 727 14.45 17.26 -1.88
CA MET A 727 13.58 18.10 -2.69
C MET A 727 14.22 19.45 -3.03
N HIS A 728 13.90 19.96 -4.22
CA HIS A 728 14.34 21.29 -4.66
C HIS A 728 13.54 22.40 -3.96
N LEU A 729 13.94 22.73 -2.72
CA LEU A 729 13.28 23.74 -1.89
C LEU A 729 14.21 24.91 -1.54
N PRO A 730 13.67 26.11 -1.30
CA PRO A 730 14.45 27.23 -0.83
C PRO A 730 15.06 26.91 0.54
N ILE A 731 16.39 26.87 0.59
CA ILE A 731 17.23 26.56 1.75
C ILE A 731 16.89 27.40 3.01
N LYS A 732 16.23 28.54 2.84
CA LYS A 732 15.91 29.52 3.91
C LYS A 732 14.48 29.46 4.45
N ASN A 733 13.58 28.66 3.89
CA ASN A 733 12.19 28.52 4.38
C ASN A 733 12.07 27.34 5.36
N PHE A 734 12.90 27.35 6.39
CA PHE A 734 12.96 26.30 7.40
C PHE A 734 12.12 26.74 8.61
N SER A 735 10.92 26.18 8.77
CA SER A 735 10.14 26.45 9.99
C SER A 735 10.81 25.77 11.17
N ILE A 736 11.26 26.59 12.13
CA ILE A 736 11.94 26.14 13.34
C ILE A 736 10.99 26.36 14.52
N PHE A 737 10.85 25.34 15.35
CA PHE A 737 10.07 25.33 16.58
C PHE A 737 11.01 25.38 17.79
N ARG A 738 10.74 26.28 18.74
CA ARG A 738 11.48 26.35 20.01
C ARG A 738 10.76 25.48 21.04
N ILE A 739 11.47 24.53 21.62
CA ILE A 739 11.00 23.67 22.70
C ILE A 739 11.21 24.38 24.05
N ASP A 740 10.42 24.02 25.06
CA ASP A 740 10.53 24.53 26.44
C ASP A 740 11.95 24.40 27.02
N MET A 741 12.71 23.35 26.67
CA MET A 741 14.14 23.16 27.01
C MET A 741 15.12 24.05 26.19
N ALA A 742 14.63 25.17 25.64
CA ALA A 742 15.40 26.13 24.84
C ALA A 742 16.15 25.57 23.60
N LYS A 743 15.79 24.38 23.10
CA LYS A 743 16.30 23.81 21.85
C LYS A 743 15.42 24.21 20.65
N PHE A 744 16.03 24.23 19.48
CA PHE A 744 15.39 24.57 18.22
C PHE A 744 15.38 23.36 17.31
N ILE A 745 14.18 22.97 16.87
CA ILE A 745 14.00 21.81 15.97
C ILE A 745 13.25 22.21 14.71
N PRO A 746 13.50 21.56 13.57
CA PRO A 746 12.71 21.78 12.37
C PRO A 746 11.30 21.19 12.55
N SER A 747 10.27 21.86 12.02
CA SER A 747 8.87 21.41 12.15
C SER A 747 8.30 20.75 10.88
N TRP A 748 8.97 20.93 9.75
CA TRP A 748 8.52 20.45 8.45
C TRP A 748 9.57 19.55 7.80
N ASP A 749 9.14 18.34 7.45
CA ASP A 749 10.01 17.28 6.94
C ASP A 749 9.82 17.08 5.43
N GLU A 750 10.94 17.03 4.71
CA GLU A 750 10.92 16.81 3.26
C GLU A 750 10.66 15.35 2.89
N ASP A 751 10.90 14.40 3.79
CA ASP A 751 10.55 12.99 3.54
C ASP A 751 9.03 12.76 3.57
N LYS A 752 8.25 13.78 4.02
CA LYS A 752 6.78 13.77 4.06
C LYS A 752 6.18 15.11 3.58
N PRO A 753 6.35 15.48 2.29
CA PRO A 753 6.00 16.82 1.79
C PRO A 753 4.52 17.18 1.97
N ASN A 754 3.64 16.20 1.75
CA ASN A 754 2.19 16.37 1.84
C ASN A 754 1.67 16.39 3.29
N GLY A 755 2.58 16.23 4.27
CA GLY A 755 2.25 16.06 5.68
C GLY A 755 1.44 14.78 5.95
N SER A 756 0.94 14.66 7.18
CA SER A 756 0.10 13.52 7.56
C SER A 756 -1.31 13.60 6.97
N ARG A 757 -1.97 12.45 6.77
CA ARG A 757 -3.39 12.39 6.37
C ARG A 757 -4.29 13.13 7.37
N PRO A 758 -5.46 13.68 6.96
CA PRO A 758 -6.35 14.45 7.84
C PRO A 758 -6.69 13.75 9.16
N LEU A 759 -7.02 12.45 9.10
CA LEU A 759 -7.32 11.63 10.29
C LEU A 759 -6.13 11.57 11.25
N ARG A 760 -4.91 11.40 10.73
CA ARG A 760 -3.67 11.37 11.55
C ARG A 760 -3.35 12.75 12.13
N ARG A 761 -3.64 13.84 11.40
CA ARG A 761 -3.53 15.21 11.94
C ARG A 761 -4.52 15.44 13.08
N PHE A 762 -5.77 15.01 12.92
CA PHE A 762 -6.78 15.07 13.97
C PHE A 762 -6.39 14.24 15.20
N ALA A 763 -5.94 13.01 15.01
CA ALA A 763 -5.44 12.15 16.09
C ALA A 763 -4.28 12.80 16.85
N ARG A 764 -3.29 13.37 16.15
CA ARG A 764 -2.17 14.11 16.76
C ARG A 764 -2.65 15.33 17.53
N TRP A 765 -3.52 16.14 16.93
CA TRP A 765 -4.11 17.30 17.59
C TRP A 765 -4.83 16.88 18.87
N LEU A 766 -5.63 15.81 18.80
CA LEU A 766 -6.37 15.29 19.93
C LEU A 766 -5.41 14.86 21.04
N VAL A 767 -4.43 13.99 20.77
CA VAL A 767 -3.43 13.52 21.76
C VAL A 767 -2.63 14.67 22.37
N ASN A 768 -2.28 15.69 21.60
CA ASN A 768 -1.45 16.80 22.06
C ASN A 768 -2.26 17.96 22.67
N SER A 769 -3.57 17.82 22.79
CA SER A 769 -4.41 18.86 23.37
C SER A 769 -4.29 18.91 24.90
N ASN A 770 -4.42 20.10 25.48
CA ASN A 770 -4.30 20.31 26.93
C ASN A 770 -5.51 19.81 27.74
N ILE A 771 -6.50 19.19 27.09
CA ILE A 771 -7.74 18.70 27.73
C ILE A 771 -7.49 17.45 28.60
N TRP A 772 -6.36 16.78 28.40
CA TRP A 772 -6.01 15.54 29.08
C TRP A 772 -5.33 15.80 30.42
N ASP A 773 -6.12 16.06 31.46
CA ASP A 773 -5.56 15.99 32.81
C ASP A 773 -5.15 14.54 33.16
N PHE A 774 -4.24 14.39 34.12
CA PHE A 774 -3.84 13.04 34.56
C PHE A 774 -3.46 13.01 36.03
N TYR A 775 -3.74 11.86 36.63
CA TYR A 775 -3.40 11.53 38.00
C TYR A 775 -2.72 10.17 37.99
N ASP A 776 -1.74 10.01 38.88
CA ASP A 776 -1.05 8.73 39.07
C ASP A 776 -1.96 7.79 39.87
N CYS A 777 -2.29 6.63 39.29
CA CYS A 777 -3.05 5.58 39.95
C CYS A 777 -2.12 4.44 40.36
N LEU A 778 -2.15 4.08 41.65
CA LEU A 778 -1.27 3.08 42.25
C LEU A 778 -1.86 1.65 42.25
N ALA A 779 -2.94 1.43 41.50
CA ALA A 779 -3.57 0.11 41.39
C ALA A 779 -2.59 -0.88 40.74
N GLY A 780 -2.15 -1.86 41.54
CA GLY A 780 -1.25 -2.91 41.12
C GLY A 780 -1.99 -4.04 40.40
N PHE A 781 -1.21 -4.93 39.80
CA PHE A 781 -1.71 -6.23 39.36
C PHE A 781 -1.84 -7.16 40.58
N ASP A 782 -2.88 -8.00 40.59
CA ASP A 782 -3.08 -9.03 41.61
C ASP A 782 -2.04 -10.15 41.51
N THR A 783 -1.62 -10.48 40.27
CA THR A 783 -0.64 -11.52 39.97
C THR A 783 0.25 -11.12 38.78
N LEU A 784 1.40 -11.78 38.65
CA LEU A 784 2.26 -11.60 37.47
C LEU A 784 1.56 -12.09 36.20
N GLU A 785 0.83 -13.20 36.30
CA GLU A 785 0.08 -13.80 35.20
C GLU A 785 -0.95 -12.81 34.65
N GLN A 786 -1.64 -12.07 35.51
CA GLN A 786 -2.55 -10.98 35.12
C GLN A 786 -1.81 -9.89 34.34
N ALA A 787 -0.61 -9.48 34.79
CA ALA A 787 0.18 -8.45 34.11
C ALA A 787 0.68 -8.90 32.72
N LEU A 788 1.09 -10.16 32.58
CA LEU A 788 1.54 -10.73 31.31
C LEU A 788 0.35 -10.92 30.35
N ALA A 789 -0.81 -11.37 30.84
CA ALA A 789 -2.04 -11.47 30.07
C ALA A 789 -2.51 -10.09 29.58
N TRP A 790 -2.47 -9.08 30.46
CA TRP A 790 -2.81 -7.70 30.15
C TRP A 790 -1.97 -7.13 29.01
N ARG A 791 -0.65 -7.31 29.05
CA ARG A 791 0.27 -6.90 27.98
C ARG A 791 -0.14 -7.51 26.65
N SER A 792 -0.38 -8.83 26.62
CA SER A 792 -0.76 -9.55 25.41
C SER A 792 -2.09 -9.06 24.83
N GLN A 793 -3.05 -8.71 25.69
CA GLN A 793 -4.36 -8.21 25.28
C GLN A 793 -4.29 -6.78 24.73
N ILE A 794 -3.54 -5.91 25.40
CA ILE A 794 -3.52 -4.49 25.04
C ILE A 794 -2.65 -4.21 23.82
N PHE A 795 -1.49 -4.89 23.70
CA PHE A 795 -0.52 -4.70 22.63
C PHE A 795 -0.10 -6.06 22.02
N PRO A 796 -0.99 -6.71 21.24
CA PRO A 796 -0.65 -7.97 20.57
C PRO A 796 0.45 -7.82 19.51
N SER A 797 0.81 -6.59 19.15
CA SER A 797 1.83 -6.27 18.14
C SER A 797 2.94 -5.41 18.73
N LEU A 798 3.36 -5.72 19.96
CA LEU A 798 4.56 -5.14 20.55
C LEU A 798 5.78 -5.46 19.65
N PRO A 799 6.69 -4.51 19.41
CA PRO A 799 7.92 -4.80 18.68
C PRO A 799 8.66 -5.97 19.33
N LEU A 800 9.10 -6.92 18.50
CA LEU A 800 9.86 -8.07 18.99
C LEU A 800 11.18 -7.58 19.61
N PRO A 801 11.60 -8.17 20.75
CA PRO A 801 12.93 -7.92 21.27
C PRO A 801 13.99 -8.46 20.31
N ASN A 802 15.14 -7.82 20.26
CA ASN A 802 16.32 -8.38 19.59
C ASN A 802 16.92 -9.51 20.44
N ILE A 803 16.76 -9.43 21.77
CA ILE A 803 17.27 -10.41 22.74
C ILE A 803 16.17 -10.80 23.74
N VAL A 804 15.91 -12.10 23.87
CA VAL A 804 15.02 -12.62 24.93
C VAL A 804 15.86 -12.94 26.18
N TYR A 805 15.52 -12.32 27.32
CA TYR A 805 16.17 -12.59 28.60
C TYR A 805 15.48 -13.76 29.32
N THR A 806 16.23 -14.83 29.60
CA THR A 806 15.73 -15.99 30.37
C THR A 806 15.83 -15.79 31.87
N ASP A 807 16.77 -14.96 32.32
CA ASP A 807 16.95 -14.54 33.73
C ASP A 807 17.10 -13.01 33.77
N MET A 808 16.26 -12.38 34.59
CA MET A 808 16.08 -10.92 34.70
C MET A 808 16.25 -10.39 36.14
N PHE A 809 16.43 -11.28 37.13
CA PHE A 809 16.30 -10.92 38.55
C PHE A 809 17.52 -11.28 39.39
N SER A 810 18.26 -12.30 38.99
CA SER A 810 19.43 -12.74 39.75
C SER A 810 20.51 -11.64 39.81
N ASP A 811 21.45 -11.79 40.75
CA ASP A 811 22.63 -10.92 40.81
C ASP A 811 23.48 -11.06 39.53
N GLU A 812 23.48 -12.25 38.92
CA GLU A 812 24.12 -12.51 37.63
C GLU A 812 23.46 -11.72 36.49
N ALA A 813 22.12 -11.60 36.49
CA ALA A 813 21.39 -10.76 35.55
C ALA A 813 21.73 -9.26 35.72
N MET A 814 22.04 -8.81 36.94
CA MET A 814 22.51 -7.43 37.17
C MET A 814 23.90 -7.21 36.58
N GLY A 815 24.82 -8.18 36.75
CA GLY A 815 26.10 -8.18 36.05
C GLY A 815 25.91 -8.11 34.54
N ARG A 816 25.03 -8.96 33.99
CA ARG A 816 24.69 -8.90 32.55
C ARG A 816 24.22 -7.50 32.14
N LEU A 817 23.30 -6.86 32.85
CA LEU A 817 22.82 -5.52 32.52
C LEU A 817 23.94 -4.47 32.52
N ALA A 818 24.83 -4.51 33.52
CA ALA A 818 25.92 -3.55 33.64
C ALA A 818 26.99 -3.70 32.55
N PHE A 819 27.20 -4.89 31.99
CA PHE A 819 28.27 -5.13 31.02
C PHE A 819 27.78 -5.42 29.58
N PHE A 820 26.49 -5.74 29.39
CA PHE A 820 25.87 -6.06 28.09
C PHE A 820 24.60 -5.26 27.78
N GLY A 821 23.98 -4.62 28.78
CA GLY A 821 22.72 -3.89 28.61
C GLY A 821 22.87 -2.51 27.96
N CYS A 822 21.77 -1.79 27.79
CA CYS A 822 21.72 -0.50 27.08
C CYS A 822 22.42 0.69 27.78
N ALA A 823 22.90 0.54 29.01
CA ALA A 823 23.78 1.50 29.67
C ALA A 823 25.10 0.87 30.13
N CYS A 824 25.54 -0.20 29.47
CA CYS A 824 26.87 -0.75 29.72
C CYS A 824 27.98 0.27 29.46
N HIS A 825 27.76 1.27 28.60
CA HIS A 825 28.68 2.38 28.35
C HIS A 825 28.92 3.31 29.57
N TYR A 826 28.10 3.23 30.63
CA TYR A 826 28.33 3.93 31.90
C TYR A 826 29.14 3.14 32.92
N THR A 827 29.40 1.87 32.66
CA THR A 827 30.21 1.05 33.56
C THR A 827 31.67 1.49 33.45
N GLN A 828 32.32 1.73 34.58
CA GLN A 828 33.71 2.14 34.64
C GLN A 828 34.47 1.36 35.71
N ARG A 829 35.77 1.16 35.48
CA ARG A 829 36.68 0.64 36.50
C ARG A 829 37.04 1.76 37.49
N ILE A 830 37.09 1.42 38.78
CA ILE A 830 37.50 2.31 39.88
C ILE A 830 38.81 1.82 40.51
N ASP A 831 39.75 2.74 40.77
CA ASP A 831 41.07 2.40 41.31
C ASP A 831 41.08 2.32 42.85
N LYS A 832 40.21 3.09 43.51
CA LYS A 832 39.98 3.06 44.96
C LYS A 832 38.52 3.37 45.25
N SER A 833 37.85 2.55 46.06
CA SER A 833 36.51 2.88 46.53
C SER A 833 36.59 4.02 47.55
N GLU A 834 35.76 5.05 47.39
CA GLU A 834 35.66 6.15 48.37
C GLU A 834 35.13 5.68 49.75
N HIS A 835 34.45 4.53 49.77
CA HIS A 835 33.88 3.96 50.99
C HIS A 835 34.80 2.85 51.56
N PRO A 836 35.25 2.93 52.83
CA PRO A 836 36.13 1.93 53.45
C PRO A 836 35.58 0.49 53.46
N SER A 837 34.27 0.34 53.26
CA SER A 837 33.55 -0.94 53.22
C SER A 837 33.43 -1.53 51.81
N LEU A 838 33.85 -0.83 50.75
CA LEU A 838 33.79 -1.28 49.35
C LEU A 838 35.17 -1.70 48.80
N GLN A 839 36.08 -2.20 49.64
CA GLN A 839 37.47 -2.50 49.27
C GLN A 839 37.62 -3.48 48.09
N ASN A 840 36.62 -4.32 47.83
CA ASN A 840 36.63 -5.28 46.72
C ASN A 840 35.91 -4.78 45.46
N ALA A 841 35.37 -3.55 45.48
CA ALA A 841 34.70 -2.96 44.31
C ALA A 841 35.74 -2.55 43.27
N VAL A 842 35.65 -3.15 42.08
CA VAL A 842 36.51 -2.88 40.93
C VAL A 842 35.76 -2.09 39.86
N TYR A 843 34.45 -2.27 39.74
CA TYR A 843 33.62 -1.58 38.76
C TYR A 843 32.42 -0.90 39.41
N VAL A 844 31.95 0.17 38.79
CA VAL A 844 30.72 0.86 39.17
C VAL A 844 29.89 1.20 37.93
N ASN A 845 28.57 1.06 38.04
CA ASN A 845 27.59 1.62 37.12
C ASN A 845 26.72 2.63 37.88
N ASP A 846 26.88 3.91 37.56
CA ASP A 846 26.43 5.02 38.41
C ASP A 846 25.35 5.89 37.74
N MET A 847 24.18 5.95 38.38
CA MET A 847 23.03 6.77 37.99
C MET A 847 22.63 7.75 39.10
N THR A 848 23.50 7.99 40.08
CA THR A 848 23.23 8.80 41.28
C THR A 848 22.89 10.24 40.95
N VAL A 849 23.29 10.75 39.77
CA VAL A 849 22.96 12.08 39.26
C VAL A 849 21.45 12.35 39.24
N LEU A 850 20.62 11.32 39.05
CA LEU A 850 19.16 11.49 39.04
C LEU A 850 18.57 11.87 40.40
N SER A 851 19.29 11.64 41.51
CA SER A 851 18.81 11.90 42.87
C SER A 851 18.57 13.37 43.21
N ILE A 852 19.16 14.27 42.41
CA ILE A 852 19.01 15.72 42.59
C ILE A 852 17.62 16.22 42.18
N PHE A 853 16.92 15.48 41.30
CA PHE A 853 15.65 15.89 40.74
C PHE A 853 14.48 15.34 41.55
N ARG A 854 13.45 16.18 41.75
CA ARG A 854 12.27 15.78 42.52
C ARG A 854 11.28 15.00 41.67
N VAL A 855 10.49 14.17 42.35
CA VAL A 855 9.42 13.36 41.78
C VAL A 855 8.11 13.64 42.50
N ARG A 856 7.01 13.36 41.81
CA ARG A 856 5.64 13.41 42.32
C ARG A 856 5.48 12.42 43.46
N LYS A 857 4.76 12.81 44.53
CA LYS A 857 4.40 11.89 45.61
C LYS A 857 3.32 10.90 45.14
N PRO A 858 3.35 9.63 45.59
CA PRO A 858 4.23 9.07 46.64
C PRO A 858 5.51 8.38 46.12
N PHE A 859 5.91 8.60 44.87
CA PHE A 859 7.04 7.87 44.28
C PHE A 859 8.40 8.18 44.95
N GLU A 860 9.31 7.22 44.88
CA GLU A 860 10.69 7.39 45.27
C GLU A 860 11.48 8.20 44.25
N ARG A 861 12.49 8.91 44.72
CA ARG A 861 13.45 9.59 43.84
C ARG A 861 14.32 8.55 43.13
N TYR A 862 14.57 8.78 41.84
CA TYR A 862 15.54 7.99 41.09
C TYR A 862 16.96 8.24 41.59
N GLY A 863 17.86 7.32 41.24
CA GLY A 863 19.29 7.43 41.49
C GLY A 863 19.81 6.27 42.33
N ALA A 864 20.79 5.56 41.77
CA ALA A 864 21.53 4.52 42.47
C ALA A 864 22.87 4.25 41.77
N ALA A 865 23.82 3.65 42.49
CA ALA A 865 25.07 3.14 41.93
C ALA A 865 25.26 1.67 42.30
N ALA A 866 25.48 0.81 41.30
CA ALA A 866 25.78 -0.60 41.50
C ALA A 866 27.30 -0.84 41.44
N TYR A 867 27.83 -1.57 42.40
CA TYR A 867 29.25 -1.87 42.53
C TYR A 867 29.50 -3.36 42.28
N PHE A 868 30.54 -3.65 41.51
CA PHE A 868 30.91 -5.01 41.12
C PHE A 868 32.36 -5.32 41.48
N ASP A 869 32.65 -6.59 41.75
CA ASP A 869 34.01 -7.07 42.02
C ASP A 869 34.80 -7.39 40.74
N GLY A 870 36.02 -7.93 40.90
CA GLY A 870 36.89 -8.30 39.79
C GLY A 870 36.38 -9.46 38.92
N ASP A 871 35.39 -10.21 39.41
CA ASP A 871 34.71 -11.29 38.70
C ASP A 871 33.34 -10.85 38.13
N PHE A 872 33.11 -9.54 38.09
CA PHE A 872 31.91 -8.89 37.56
C PHE A 872 30.63 -9.23 38.34
N GLN A 873 30.76 -9.68 39.59
CA GLN A 873 29.61 -10.00 40.45
C GLN A 873 29.16 -8.76 41.21
N LEU A 874 27.85 -8.60 41.34
CA LEU A 874 27.24 -7.49 42.07
C LEU A 874 27.49 -7.66 43.58
N ILE A 875 28.11 -6.67 44.22
CA ILE A 875 28.49 -6.74 45.65
C ILE A 875 27.74 -5.74 46.54
N ALA A 876 27.32 -4.60 45.98
CA ALA A 876 26.56 -3.59 46.71
C ALA A 876 25.82 -2.64 45.75
N ILE A 877 24.73 -2.04 46.24
CA ILE A 877 24.02 -0.96 45.56
C ILE A 877 23.84 0.20 46.51
N TYR A 878 24.27 1.39 46.11
CA TYR A 878 23.94 2.62 46.81
C TYR A 878 22.59 3.15 46.34
N TRP A 879 21.59 3.14 47.23
CA TRP A 879 20.23 3.59 46.97
C TRP A 879 20.06 5.03 47.47
N CYS A 880 20.00 6.00 46.54
CA CYS A 880 20.05 7.42 46.89
C CYS A 880 18.84 7.88 47.71
N HIS A 881 17.63 7.37 47.41
CA HIS A 881 16.42 7.80 48.11
C HIS A 881 16.48 7.53 49.61
N ALA A 882 16.97 6.34 49.98
CA ALA A 882 17.16 5.94 51.38
C ALA A 882 18.52 6.37 51.96
N ASN A 883 19.40 6.99 51.14
CA ASN A 883 20.77 7.33 51.51
C ASN A 883 21.52 6.14 52.14
N ARG A 884 21.41 4.96 51.53
CA ARG A 884 21.86 3.67 52.11
C ARG A 884 22.65 2.84 51.10
N LEU A 885 23.75 2.26 51.56
CA LEU A 885 24.47 1.22 50.86
C LEU A 885 23.88 -0.16 51.24
N VAL A 886 23.28 -0.84 50.28
CA VAL A 886 22.59 -2.13 50.43
C VAL A 886 23.50 -3.25 49.90
N ARG A 887 23.49 -4.42 50.56
CA ARG A 887 24.30 -5.60 50.21
C ARG A 887 23.41 -6.84 50.07
N LYS A 888 23.97 -7.93 49.54
CA LYS A 888 23.27 -9.19 49.22
C LYS A 888 22.40 -9.76 50.35
N ASP A 889 22.85 -9.65 51.60
CA ASP A 889 22.13 -10.18 52.76
C ASP A 889 21.21 -9.16 53.45
N ASP A 890 21.08 -7.96 52.87
CA ASP A 890 20.18 -6.92 53.37
C ASP A 890 18.75 -7.19 52.89
N GLN A 891 17.74 -6.99 53.76
CA GLN A 891 16.33 -7.18 53.42
C GLN A 891 15.86 -6.30 52.23
N PHE A 892 16.58 -5.20 51.95
CA PHE A 892 16.28 -4.30 50.84
C PHE A 892 16.99 -4.67 49.53
N TRP A 893 17.69 -5.80 49.45
CA TRP A 893 18.52 -6.15 48.29
C TRP A 893 17.76 -6.17 46.96
N GLU A 894 16.62 -6.85 46.93
CA GLU A 894 15.78 -6.95 45.72
C GLU A 894 15.21 -5.59 45.29
N HIS A 895 14.74 -4.80 46.26
CA HIS A 895 14.27 -3.43 46.01
C HIS A 895 15.40 -2.55 45.48
N ALA A 896 16.60 -2.60 46.07
CA ALA A 896 17.76 -1.84 45.61
C ALA A 896 18.17 -2.21 44.18
N LYS A 897 18.12 -3.49 43.81
CA LYS A 897 18.32 -3.94 42.42
C LYS A 897 17.27 -3.33 41.49
N TYR A 898 16.01 -3.32 41.88
CA TYR A 898 14.92 -2.69 41.12
C TYR A 898 15.07 -1.18 40.96
N VAL A 899 15.47 -0.48 42.02
CA VAL A 899 15.74 0.96 41.97
C VAL A 899 16.90 1.27 41.02
N TRP A 900 17.98 0.50 41.06
CA TRP A 900 19.13 0.68 40.17
C TRP A 900 18.75 0.50 38.70
N ARG A 901 18.18 -0.65 38.32
CA ARG A 901 17.81 -0.92 36.91
C ARG A 901 16.74 0.03 36.37
N SER A 902 15.83 0.51 37.21
CA SER A 902 14.83 1.53 36.84
C SER A 902 15.43 2.93 36.69
N SER A 903 16.37 3.30 37.56
CA SER A 903 17.08 4.59 37.47
C SER A 903 17.98 4.64 36.24
N PHE A 904 18.70 3.55 35.97
CA PHE A 904 19.44 3.30 34.74
C PHE A 904 18.55 3.50 33.51
N PHE A 905 17.38 2.85 33.50
CA PHE A 905 16.49 2.90 32.34
C PHE A 905 15.94 4.31 32.09
N ALA A 906 15.55 5.00 33.16
CA ALA A 906 15.13 6.40 33.09
C ALA A 906 16.26 7.30 32.55
N TYR A 907 17.50 7.09 33.00
CA TYR A 907 18.63 7.90 32.57
C TYR A 907 18.94 7.68 31.09
N VAL A 908 19.11 6.44 30.64
CA VAL A 908 19.39 6.12 29.22
C VAL A 908 18.33 6.69 28.28
N THR A 909 17.06 6.48 28.63
CA THR A 909 15.96 6.89 27.74
C THR A 909 15.87 8.40 27.61
N ILE A 910 16.11 9.15 28.70
CA ILE A 910 16.04 10.61 28.68
C ILE A 910 17.36 11.22 28.20
N HIS A 911 18.49 10.85 28.79
CA HIS A 911 19.81 11.39 28.47
C HIS A 911 20.26 10.98 27.08
N ASP A 912 20.54 9.70 26.87
CA ASP A 912 21.24 9.22 25.69
C ASP A 912 20.33 9.13 24.47
N HIS A 913 19.14 8.56 24.65
CA HIS A 913 18.21 8.35 23.55
C HIS A 913 17.53 9.67 23.15
N LEU A 914 16.70 10.24 24.03
CA LEU A 914 15.89 11.40 23.68
C LEU A 914 16.70 12.68 23.49
N ILE A 915 17.62 13.02 24.39
CA ILE A 915 18.26 14.34 24.35
C ILE A 915 19.54 14.33 23.50
N VAL A 916 20.51 13.48 23.82
CA VAL A 916 21.81 13.46 23.12
C VAL A 916 21.65 13.02 21.67
N THR A 917 21.10 11.83 21.45
CA THR A 917 20.98 11.26 20.09
C THR A 917 20.00 12.08 19.24
N HIS A 918 18.74 12.21 19.68
CA HIS A 918 17.70 12.88 18.88
C HIS A 918 17.84 14.41 18.86
N MET A 919 17.82 15.07 20.02
CA MET A 919 17.65 16.54 20.10
C MET A 919 18.94 17.34 19.93
N ILE A 920 20.11 16.74 20.14
CA ILE A 920 21.42 17.39 19.98
C ILE A 920 22.11 16.92 18.70
N GLU A 921 22.53 15.67 18.61
CA GLU A 921 23.44 15.20 17.55
C GLU A 921 22.74 15.04 16.20
N CYS A 922 21.67 14.23 16.14
CA CYS A 922 20.93 14.02 14.89
C CYS A 922 20.23 15.30 14.43
N ASN A 923 19.70 16.11 15.37
CA ASN A 923 19.11 17.40 15.07
C ASN A 923 20.13 18.38 14.46
N ALA A 924 21.37 18.40 14.97
CA ALA A 924 22.44 19.22 14.41
C ALA A 924 22.78 18.79 12.98
N LEU A 925 22.92 17.48 12.74
CA LEU A 925 23.20 16.95 11.42
C LEU A 925 22.11 17.33 10.42
N VAL A 926 20.84 17.00 10.69
CA VAL A 926 19.75 17.27 9.73
C VAL A 926 19.51 18.76 9.52
N THR A 927 19.67 19.58 10.57
CA THR A 927 19.49 21.03 10.49
C THR A 927 20.58 21.68 9.64
N ALA A 928 21.86 21.37 9.91
CA ALA A 928 22.96 21.90 9.12
C ALA A 928 22.84 21.46 7.65
N THR A 929 22.51 20.19 7.44
CA THR A 929 22.39 19.60 6.12
C THR A 929 21.33 20.33 5.29
N ARG A 930 20.14 20.57 5.84
CA ARG A 930 19.02 21.22 5.13
C ARG A 930 19.16 22.74 4.99
N LYS A 931 19.87 23.41 5.89
CA LYS A 931 20.09 24.87 5.88
C LYS A 931 21.23 25.33 4.97
N TYR A 932 22.17 24.46 4.61
CA TYR A 932 23.39 24.92 3.93
C TYR A 932 23.75 24.12 2.68
N LEU A 933 23.33 22.86 2.58
CA LEU A 933 23.58 22.08 1.37
C LEU A 933 22.37 22.16 0.41
N THR A 934 22.63 22.45 -0.87
CA THR A 934 21.59 22.42 -1.91
C THR A 934 21.13 20.98 -2.16
N ASN A 935 19.96 20.82 -2.77
CA ASN A 935 19.38 19.48 -3.04
C ASN A 935 20.26 18.59 -3.94
N GLY A 936 21.02 19.19 -4.87
CA GLY A 936 21.99 18.50 -5.72
C GLY A 936 23.42 18.51 -5.19
N HIS A 937 23.65 18.96 -3.95
CA HIS A 937 25.00 18.91 -3.37
C HIS A 937 25.39 17.45 -3.09
N PRO A 938 26.58 16.97 -3.49
CA PRO A 938 26.95 15.56 -3.32
C PRO A 938 26.88 15.07 -1.87
N LEU A 939 27.36 15.88 -0.91
CA LEU A 939 27.24 15.57 0.52
C LEU A 939 25.77 15.51 1.01
N ARG A 940 24.85 16.30 0.43
CA ARG A 940 23.41 16.24 0.79
C ARG A 940 22.80 14.91 0.38
N LEU A 941 23.13 14.44 -0.83
CA LEU A 941 22.68 13.15 -1.36
C LEU A 941 23.25 12.00 -0.54
N PHE A 942 24.55 12.05 -0.20
CA PHE A 942 25.22 11.05 0.64
C PHE A 942 24.59 10.94 2.04
N LEU A 943 24.22 12.07 2.65
CA LEU A 943 23.61 12.12 3.99
C LEU A 943 22.10 11.86 4.01
N GLN A 944 21.45 11.76 2.86
CA GLN A 944 20.00 11.57 2.78
C GLN A 944 19.51 10.33 3.55
N PRO A 945 20.08 9.11 3.41
CA PRO A 945 19.63 7.97 4.21
C PRO A 945 19.82 8.19 5.71
N PHE A 946 20.90 8.86 6.13
CA PHE A 946 21.24 9.09 7.53
C PHE A 946 20.49 10.26 8.19
N THR A 947 19.68 10.99 7.42
CA THR A 947 18.83 12.08 7.93
C THR A 947 17.35 11.83 7.69
N TYR A 948 17.00 10.66 7.15
CA TYR A 948 15.63 10.30 6.81
C TYR A 948 14.73 10.39 8.03
N HIS A 949 13.62 11.12 7.89
CA HIS A 949 12.52 11.23 8.86
C HIS A 949 12.90 11.78 10.26
N THR A 950 14.17 12.11 10.51
CA THR A 950 14.68 12.67 11.77
C THR A 950 13.94 13.95 12.16
N VAL A 951 13.60 14.80 11.18
CA VAL A 951 12.81 16.01 11.44
C VAL A 951 11.42 15.68 11.95
N SER A 952 10.71 14.77 11.27
CA SER A 952 9.35 14.40 11.67
C SER A 952 9.33 13.82 13.07
N VAL A 953 10.23 12.89 13.40
CA VAL A 953 10.24 12.23 14.70
C VAL A 953 10.63 13.20 15.80
N ASN A 954 11.67 14.02 15.63
CA ASN A 954 12.07 15.02 16.63
C ASN A 954 10.96 16.05 16.87
N TYR A 955 10.29 16.48 15.81
CA TYR A 955 9.13 17.36 15.93
C TYR A 955 7.96 16.71 16.65
N GLN A 956 7.66 15.43 16.37
CA GLN A 956 6.65 14.71 17.14
C GLN A 956 7.04 14.58 18.61
N ALA A 957 8.28 14.15 18.91
CA ALA A 957 8.78 14.00 20.26
C ALA A 957 8.67 15.31 21.06
N ALA A 958 8.98 16.46 20.46
CA ALA A 958 8.86 17.75 21.11
C ALA A 958 7.41 18.10 21.51
N ILE A 959 6.42 17.73 20.69
CA ILE A 959 5.01 18.12 20.91
C ILE A 959 4.16 17.04 21.59
N SER A 960 4.61 15.78 21.65
CA SER A 960 3.86 14.66 22.23
C SER A 960 4.57 13.90 23.35
N LEU A 961 5.91 13.96 23.42
CA LEU A 961 6.70 13.27 24.44
C LEU A 961 7.15 14.25 25.53
N VAL A 962 7.87 15.29 25.13
CA VAL A 962 8.57 16.24 26.01
C VAL A 962 7.63 17.27 26.63
N ASN A 963 6.55 17.64 25.95
CA ASN A 963 5.65 18.71 26.38
C ASN A 963 4.96 18.40 27.73
N ARG A 964 4.45 19.44 28.39
CA ARG A 964 3.69 19.28 29.63
C ARG A 964 2.51 18.35 29.41
N ARG A 965 2.40 17.32 30.26
CA ARG A 965 1.41 16.23 30.13
C ARG A 965 1.58 15.38 28.85
N GLY A 966 2.72 15.46 28.18
CA GLY A 966 3.16 14.52 27.16
C GLY A 966 3.52 13.16 27.77
N LEU A 967 3.89 12.21 26.92
CA LEU A 967 4.08 10.83 27.34
C LEU A 967 5.23 10.65 28.33
N VAL A 968 6.36 11.36 28.18
CA VAL A 968 7.51 11.25 29.12
C VAL A 968 7.11 11.75 30.51
N HIS A 969 6.42 12.88 30.58
CA HIS A 969 5.91 13.40 31.86
C HIS A 969 4.92 12.45 32.55
N ARG A 970 4.15 11.67 31.77
CA ARG A 970 3.22 10.66 32.30
C ARG A 970 3.93 9.38 32.74
N VAL A 971 4.87 8.88 31.94
CA VAL A 971 5.57 7.61 32.15
C VAL A 971 6.47 7.67 33.37
N TRP A 972 7.28 8.73 33.51
CA TRP A 972 8.17 8.89 34.66
C TRP A 972 7.58 9.78 35.74
N ALA A 973 8.04 9.59 36.97
CA ALA A 973 7.51 10.27 38.15
C ALA A 973 7.96 11.74 38.32
N PHE A 974 8.84 12.29 37.47
CA PHE A 974 9.33 13.66 37.62
C PHE A 974 8.20 14.70 37.61
N ASP A 975 8.25 15.70 38.48
CA ASP A 975 7.45 16.90 38.26
C ASP A 975 7.84 17.53 36.92
N TYR A 976 6.91 18.15 36.19
CA TYR A 976 7.24 18.68 34.86
C TYR A 976 8.41 19.69 34.89
N ASP A 977 8.39 20.61 35.85
CA ASP A 977 9.47 21.60 36.00
C ASP A 977 10.81 20.94 36.36
N GLU A 978 10.78 19.80 37.05
CA GLU A 978 11.99 19.03 37.37
C GLU A 978 12.48 18.25 36.17
N PHE A 979 11.58 17.68 35.36
CA PHE A 979 11.93 17.08 34.07
C PHE A 979 12.60 18.10 33.13
N LEU A 980 12.13 19.35 33.09
CA LEU A 980 12.80 20.41 32.33
C LEU A 980 14.22 20.68 32.86
N LYS A 981 14.41 20.70 34.19
CA LYS A 981 15.75 20.83 34.79
C LYS A 981 16.67 19.66 34.44
N VAL A 982 16.14 18.43 34.32
CA VAL A 982 16.90 17.27 33.83
C VAL A 982 17.39 17.56 32.41
N CYS A 983 16.50 18.01 31.52
CA CYS A 983 16.83 18.32 30.13
C CYS A 983 17.87 19.45 30.01
N ASP A 984 17.73 20.49 30.83
CA ASP A 984 18.68 21.61 30.89
C ASP A 984 20.04 21.16 31.40
N TYR A 985 20.08 20.36 32.47
CA TYR A 985 21.31 19.78 33.01
C TYR A 985 22.06 18.97 31.95
N ILE A 986 21.36 18.08 31.23
CA ILE A 986 21.95 17.28 30.15
C ILE A 986 22.51 18.20 29.06
N SER A 987 21.71 19.18 28.61
CA SER A 987 22.13 20.12 27.57
C SER A 987 23.33 20.99 27.96
N MET A 988 23.46 21.35 29.23
CA MET A 988 24.56 22.18 29.75
C MET A 988 25.84 21.37 30.00
N THR A 989 25.71 20.08 30.33
CA THR A 989 26.84 19.20 30.62
C THR A 989 27.32 18.41 29.41
N TYR A 990 26.52 18.37 28.35
CA TYR A 990 26.87 17.76 27.07
C TYR A 990 28.20 18.30 26.54
N LYS A 991 29.08 17.38 26.18
CA LYS A 991 30.34 17.64 25.50
C LYS A 991 30.46 16.67 24.34
N PHE A 992 30.61 17.20 23.13
CA PHE A 992 30.86 16.37 21.96
C PHE A 992 32.15 15.56 22.15
N ARG A 993 32.07 14.25 22.01
CA ARG A 993 33.19 13.29 22.11
C ARG A 993 33.10 12.33 20.95
N LEU A 994 34.23 11.89 20.41
CA LEU A 994 34.19 10.84 19.40
C LEU A 994 33.80 9.51 20.04
N LEU A 995 33.22 8.59 19.26
CA LEU A 995 32.74 7.31 19.81
C LEU A 995 33.85 6.42 20.42
N PRO A 996 35.08 6.39 19.88
CA PRO A 996 36.20 5.73 20.56
C PRO A 996 36.52 6.30 21.96
N GLU A 997 36.10 7.53 22.24
CA GLU A 997 36.27 8.23 23.54
C GLU A 997 35.00 8.14 24.41
N TYR A 998 33.91 7.56 23.87
CA TYR A 998 32.62 7.43 24.55
C TYR A 998 32.65 6.29 25.57
N ILE A 999 33.41 5.23 25.30
CA ILE A 999 33.72 4.18 26.29
C ILE A 999 34.83 4.71 27.22
N PRO A 1000 34.67 4.64 28.55
CA PRO A 1000 35.73 5.03 29.49
C PRO A 1000 37.04 4.31 29.18
N SER A 1001 38.17 5.03 29.15
CA SER A 1001 39.49 4.44 28.88
C SER A 1001 39.85 3.35 29.90
N SER A 1002 39.32 3.45 31.12
CA SER A 1002 39.45 2.45 32.19
C SER A 1002 38.78 1.11 31.87
N MET A 1003 37.90 1.06 30.86
CA MET A 1003 37.22 -0.12 30.34
C MET A 1003 37.89 -0.71 29.08
N SER A 1004 39.13 -0.33 28.80
CA SER A 1004 39.93 -0.99 27.76
C SER A 1004 40.43 -2.38 28.22
N PRO A 1005 40.68 -3.32 27.28
CA PRO A 1005 41.28 -4.63 27.60
C PRO A 1005 42.59 -4.51 28.38
N GLU A 1006 43.44 -3.56 28.01
CA GLU A 1006 44.75 -3.33 28.61
C GLU A 1006 44.63 -2.94 30.09
N ASN A 1007 43.75 -1.98 30.40
CA ASN A 1007 43.52 -1.53 31.79
C ASN A 1007 42.84 -2.58 32.67
N ASN A 1008 42.26 -3.63 32.06
CA ASN A 1008 41.64 -4.74 32.76
C ASN A 1008 42.48 -6.02 32.74
N SER A 1009 43.72 -5.96 32.22
CA SER A 1009 44.63 -7.11 32.12
C SER A 1009 44.00 -8.31 31.39
N LYS A 1010 43.27 -8.04 30.29
CA LYS A 1010 42.61 -9.05 29.45
C LYS A 1010 43.08 -8.93 28.01
N THR A 1011 43.05 -10.03 27.25
CA THR A 1011 43.15 -9.98 25.79
C THR A 1011 41.85 -9.43 25.19
N LYS A 1012 41.90 -8.96 23.93
CA LYS A 1012 40.69 -8.48 23.22
C LYS A 1012 39.58 -9.54 23.16
N GLU A 1013 39.95 -10.79 22.94
CA GLU A 1013 39.01 -11.93 22.88
C GLU A 1013 38.39 -12.26 24.23
N GLN A 1014 39.17 -12.16 25.31
CA GLN A 1014 38.65 -12.33 26.68
C GLN A 1014 37.71 -11.18 27.05
N TRP A 1015 38.06 -9.96 26.65
CA TRP A 1015 37.26 -8.77 26.93
C TRP A 1015 35.95 -8.76 26.14
N ASP A 1016 35.95 -9.22 24.89
CA ASP A 1016 34.74 -9.36 24.07
C ASP A 1016 33.66 -10.23 24.74
N LYS A 1017 34.07 -11.27 25.47
CA LYS A 1017 33.16 -12.16 26.21
C LYS A 1017 32.56 -11.54 27.47
N VAL A 1018 33.07 -10.39 27.92
CA VAL A 1018 32.63 -9.69 29.13
C VAL A 1018 31.97 -8.36 28.80
N TYR A 1019 32.56 -7.59 27.88
CA TYR A 1019 32.17 -6.22 27.56
C TYR A 1019 32.17 -6.01 26.03
N PRO A 1020 31.24 -6.66 25.30
CA PRO A 1020 31.24 -6.73 23.84
C PRO A 1020 31.01 -5.38 23.15
N ILE A 1021 30.44 -4.39 23.83
CA ILE A 1021 30.30 -3.04 23.26
C ILE A 1021 31.65 -2.47 22.82
N TYR A 1022 32.75 -2.79 23.52
CA TYR A 1022 34.07 -2.30 23.16
C TYR A 1022 34.52 -2.77 21.79
N SER A 1023 34.28 -4.03 21.43
CA SER A 1023 34.64 -4.58 20.12
C SER A 1023 33.61 -4.18 19.06
N ASP A 1024 32.33 -4.38 19.33
CA ASP A 1024 31.27 -4.26 18.33
C ASP A 1024 31.05 -2.80 17.88
N LEU A 1025 31.04 -1.84 18.82
CA LEU A 1025 30.98 -0.40 18.49
C LEU A 1025 32.21 0.03 17.67
N ASN A 1026 33.41 -0.41 18.05
CA ASN A 1026 34.64 -0.02 17.36
C ASN A 1026 34.72 -0.59 15.93
N HIS A 1027 34.25 -1.82 15.69
CA HIS A 1027 34.19 -2.37 14.33
C HIS A 1027 33.12 -1.66 13.49
N PHE A 1028 31.95 -1.40 14.07
CA PHE A 1028 30.88 -0.67 13.40
C PHE A 1028 31.33 0.76 13.01
N TRP A 1029 31.96 1.47 13.96
CA TRP A 1029 32.58 2.77 13.75
C TRP A 1029 33.54 2.80 12.56
N LYS A 1030 34.47 1.83 12.50
CA LYS A 1030 35.47 1.77 11.44
C LYS A 1030 34.86 1.58 10.06
N GLY A 1031 33.82 0.75 9.94
CA GLY A 1031 33.12 0.55 8.67
C GLY A 1031 32.45 1.84 8.17
N ILE A 1032 31.79 2.57 9.07
CA ILE A 1032 31.15 3.86 8.75
C ILE A 1032 32.21 4.92 8.42
N HIS A 1033 33.27 5.01 9.22
CA HIS A 1033 34.36 5.96 9.03
C HIS A 1033 35.01 5.78 7.65
N LYS A 1034 35.37 4.55 7.29
CA LYS A 1034 35.94 4.20 5.98
C LYS A 1034 34.99 4.55 4.82
N TYR A 1035 33.70 4.30 4.98
CA TYR A 1035 32.70 4.66 3.96
C TYR A 1035 32.64 6.17 3.71
N VAL A 1036 32.66 6.97 4.79
CA VAL A 1036 32.70 8.45 4.74
C VAL A 1036 34.01 8.96 4.14
N GLU A 1037 35.15 8.42 4.59
CA GLU A 1037 36.49 8.76 4.09
C GLU A 1037 36.58 8.55 2.57
N ASN A 1038 36.22 7.36 2.10
CA ASN A 1038 36.21 7.04 0.67
C ASN A 1038 35.30 7.97 -0.14
N PHE A 1039 34.12 8.34 0.40
CA PHE A 1039 33.22 9.27 -0.28
C PHE A 1039 33.91 10.62 -0.54
N PHE A 1040 34.66 11.16 0.43
CA PHE A 1040 35.38 12.41 0.24
C PHE A 1040 36.53 12.30 -0.76
N HIS A 1041 37.34 11.24 -0.68
CA HIS A 1041 38.43 11.02 -1.63
C HIS A 1041 37.91 10.82 -3.07
N ILE A 1042 36.77 10.14 -3.24
CA ILE A 1042 36.18 9.91 -4.56
C ILE A 1042 35.54 11.19 -5.11
N THR A 1043 34.71 11.86 -4.32
CA THR A 1043 33.80 12.91 -4.80
C THR A 1043 34.48 14.28 -4.87
N PHE A 1044 35.34 14.58 -3.91
CA PHE A 1044 36.05 15.87 -3.83
C PHE A 1044 37.51 15.77 -4.29
N ASN A 1045 37.97 14.57 -4.68
CA ASN A 1045 39.34 14.30 -5.15
C ASN A 1045 40.43 14.89 -4.23
N VAL A 1046 40.22 14.78 -2.91
CA VAL A 1046 41.17 15.26 -1.91
C VAL A 1046 42.22 14.19 -1.65
N GLN A 1047 43.50 14.59 -1.71
CA GLN A 1047 44.67 13.75 -1.42
C GLN A 1047 45.41 14.18 -0.14
N ASP A 1048 45.10 15.39 0.37
CA ASP A 1048 45.70 15.99 1.56
C ASP A 1048 44.60 16.20 2.61
N ASP A 1049 44.56 15.32 3.61
CA ASP A 1049 43.50 15.33 4.64
C ASP A 1049 43.68 16.42 5.69
N ASP A 1050 44.80 17.16 5.66
CA ASP A 1050 45.05 18.27 6.57
C ASP A 1050 44.28 19.53 6.16
N LYS A 1051 43.64 19.54 4.98
CA LYS A 1051 42.86 20.67 4.46
C LYS A 1051 41.44 20.25 4.08
N LEU A 1052 40.49 21.13 4.36
CA LEU A 1052 39.10 20.95 3.92
C LEU A 1052 38.97 21.14 2.40
N PRO A 1053 38.02 20.45 1.74
CA PRO A 1053 37.64 20.73 0.36
C PRO A 1053 37.26 22.20 0.18
N VAL A 1054 37.62 22.79 -0.97
CA VAL A 1054 37.23 24.18 -1.30
C VAL A 1054 35.75 24.20 -1.72
N ASP A 1055 34.88 24.29 -0.73
CA ASP A 1055 33.42 24.37 -0.92
C ASP A 1055 32.79 25.31 0.12
N ALA A 1056 32.22 26.41 -0.36
CA ALA A 1056 31.60 27.42 0.49
C ALA A 1056 30.38 26.88 1.25
N ARG A 1057 29.57 26.01 0.62
CA ARG A 1057 28.38 25.41 1.26
C ARG A 1057 28.79 24.41 2.33
N MET A 1058 29.82 23.62 2.05
CA MET A 1058 30.40 22.72 3.04
C MET A 1058 30.99 23.49 4.23
N THR A 1059 31.65 24.63 3.97
CA THR A 1059 32.18 25.49 5.04
C THR A 1059 31.06 26.04 5.92
N GLU A 1060 29.96 26.52 5.33
CA GLU A 1060 28.78 26.97 6.08
C GLU A 1060 28.15 25.82 6.89
N PHE A 1061 28.05 24.62 6.30
CA PHE A 1061 27.57 23.40 6.96
C PHE A 1061 28.43 23.04 8.18
N ILE A 1062 29.76 23.00 8.02
CA ILE A 1062 30.72 22.71 9.10
C ILE A 1062 30.60 23.73 10.23
N ASN A 1063 30.50 25.02 9.90
CA ASN A 1063 30.37 26.09 10.90
C ASN A 1063 29.08 25.95 11.72
N GLU A 1064 27.96 25.59 11.08
CA GLU A 1064 26.71 25.34 11.78
C GLU A 1064 26.80 24.11 12.69
N LEU A 1065 27.42 23.01 12.22
CA LEU A 1065 27.67 21.84 13.07
C LEU A 1065 28.51 22.20 14.29
N CYS A 1066 29.62 22.91 14.09
CA CYS A 1066 30.51 23.32 15.17
C CYS A 1066 29.77 24.16 16.22
N LYS A 1067 28.95 25.10 15.75
CA LYS A 1067 28.12 25.95 16.61
C LYS A 1067 27.10 25.14 17.41
N GLN A 1068 26.39 24.20 16.78
CA GLN A 1068 25.34 23.42 17.46
C GLN A 1068 25.90 22.39 18.44
N LEU A 1069 27.07 21.81 18.14
CA LEU A 1069 27.70 20.75 18.94
C LEU A 1069 28.74 21.28 19.94
N GLY A 1070 29.04 22.58 19.92
CA GLY A 1070 30.05 23.19 20.80
C GLY A 1070 31.49 22.81 20.43
N ILE A 1071 31.76 22.50 19.16
CA ILE A 1071 33.10 22.18 18.66
C ILE A 1071 33.83 23.51 18.36
N PRO A 1072 35.04 23.75 18.89
CA PRO A 1072 35.77 25.01 18.69
C PRO A 1072 36.05 25.38 17.22
N GLY A 1073 35.99 24.41 16.32
CA GLY A 1073 36.20 24.55 14.88
C GLY A 1073 36.75 23.25 14.27
N ILE A 1074 36.60 23.10 12.96
CA ILE A 1074 37.16 21.97 12.19
C ILE A 1074 37.95 22.57 11.03
N VAL A 1075 39.24 22.28 10.95
CA VAL A 1075 40.16 22.87 9.95
C VAL A 1075 40.78 21.86 8.99
N SER A 1076 40.69 20.56 9.31
CA SER A 1076 41.22 19.45 8.50
C SER A 1076 40.09 18.54 8.05
N LEU A 1077 40.21 17.93 6.86
CA LEU A 1077 39.28 16.92 6.38
C LEU A 1077 39.24 15.69 7.29
N LYS A 1078 40.38 15.24 7.82
CA LYS A 1078 40.45 14.11 8.77
C LYS A 1078 39.50 14.28 9.96
N ARG A 1079 39.61 15.41 10.66
CA ARG A 1079 38.71 15.72 11.79
C ARG A 1079 37.25 15.86 11.37
N PHE A 1080 37.00 16.35 10.16
CA PHE A 1080 35.63 16.44 9.64
C PHE A 1080 35.03 15.06 9.38
N ILE A 1081 35.81 14.14 8.79
CA ILE A 1081 35.42 12.73 8.60
C ILE A 1081 35.11 12.09 9.95
N ASP A 1082 35.96 12.28 10.97
CA ASP A 1082 35.72 11.76 12.32
C ASP A 1082 34.40 12.29 12.90
N VAL A 1083 34.12 13.59 12.78
CA VAL A 1083 32.88 14.19 13.28
C VAL A 1083 31.67 13.69 12.49
N LEU A 1084 31.77 13.57 11.17
CA LEU A 1084 30.63 13.14 10.35
C LEU A 1084 30.30 11.66 10.56
N ALA A 1085 31.32 10.81 10.65
CA ALA A 1085 31.15 9.41 11.03
C ALA A 1085 30.47 9.30 12.40
N HIS A 1086 30.81 10.19 13.35
CA HIS A 1086 30.22 10.24 14.70
C HIS A 1086 28.73 10.44 14.63
N LEU A 1087 28.31 11.46 13.91
CA LEU A 1087 26.89 11.78 13.78
C LEU A 1087 26.11 10.68 13.05
N ILE A 1088 26.73 10.00 12.07
CA ILE A 1088 26.11 8.86 11.40
C ILE A 1088 25.95 7.68 12.36
N VAL A 1089 26.97 7.33 13.15
CA VAL A 1089 26.86 6.22 14.12
C VAL A 1089 25.92 6.57 15.27
N SER A 1090 25.88 7.84 15.70
CA SER A 1090 24.91 8.35 16.66
C SER A 1090 23.48 8.07 16.21
N GLY A 1091 23.14 8.50 14.99
CA GLY A 1091 21.82 8.30 14.40
C GLY A 1091 21.52 6.87 13.93
N THR A 1092 22.44 5.91 14.09
CA THR A 1092 22.24 4.53 13.66
C THR A 1092 22.50 3.56 14.82
N GLY A 1093 23.74 3.11 14.99
CA GLY A 1093 24.10 2.11 16.00
C GLY A 1093 23.88 2.58 17.44
N MET A 1094 24.17 3.84 17.78
CA MET A 1094 23.88 4.34 19.13
C MET A 1094 22.39 4.45 19.38
N HIS A 1095 21.63 5.03 18.43
CA HIS A 1095 20.17 5.08 18.49
C HIS A 1095 19.55 3.69 18.73
N GLU A 1096 20.02 2.64 18.05
CA GLU A 1096 19.60 1.26 18.32
C GLU A 1096 20.02 0.79 19.73
N HIS A 1097 21.28 1.02 20.12
CA HIS A 1097 21.81 0.61 21.44
C HIS A 1097 21.00 1.16 22.62
N VAL A 1098 20.62 2.44 22.56
CA VAL A 1098 19.91 3.12 23.65
C VAL A 1098 18.39 3.17 23.44
N GLY A 1099 17.91 2.86 22.24
CA GLY A 1099 16.50 2.95 21.84
C GLY A 1099 15.75 1.61 21.77
N GLN A 1100 16.45 0.47 21.77
CA GLN A 1100 15.80 -0.86 21.73
C GLN A 1100 15.25 -1.27 23.11
N ILE A 1101 14.15 -0.63 23.49
CA ILE A 1101 13.50 -0.76 24.80
C ILE A 1101 12.72 -2.07 24.96
N SER A 1102 12.24 -2.66 23.84
CA SER A 1102 11.43 -3.90 23.85
C SER A 1102 12.15 -5.07 24.52
N ASP A 1103 13.48 -5.07 24.51
CA ASP A 1103 14.35 -6.03 25.18
C ASP A 1103 14.14 -6.06 26.71
N TYR A 1104 13.69 -4.96 27.32
CA TYR A 1104 13.66 -4.80 28.78
C TYR A 1104 12.24 -4.72 29.37
N VAL A 1105 11.22 -4.40 28.59
CA VAL A 1105 9.86 -4.11 29.10
C VAL A 1105 8.89 -5.29 29.04
N ILE A 1106 9.40 -6.48 28.69
CA ILE A 1106 8.59 -7.70 28.52
C ILE A 1106 7.96 -8.16 29.84
N ASP A 1107 8.74 -8.15 30.91
CA ASP A 1107 8.30 -8.50 32.26
C ASP A 1107 8.18 -7.20 33.07
N PRO A 1108 6.99 -6.91 33.65
CA PRO A 1108 6.76 -5.68 34.41
C PRO A 1108 7.61 -5.56 35.68
N ARG A 1109 8.29 -6.64 36.09
CA ARG A 1109 9.22 -6.65 37.20
C ARG A 1109 10.65 -6.36 36.76
N PHE A 1110 10.99 -6.35 35.47
CA PHE A 1110 12.39 -6.23 35.05
C PHE A 1110 12.94 -4.81 35.18
N ILE A 1111 12.24 -3.83 34.60
CA ILE A 1111 12.53 -2.40 34.78
C ILE A 1111 11.23 -1.67 35.08
N GLY A 1112 11.31 -0.59 35.86
CA GLY A 1112 10.19 0.28 36.18
C GLY A 1112 10.39 1.72 35.68
N ALA A 1113 9.29 2.42 35.38
CA ALA A 1113 9.35 3.87 35.12
C ALA A 1113 8.96 4.72 36.32
N LYS A 1114 8.21 4.19 37.30
CA LYS A 1114 7.89 4.88 38.56
C LYS A 1114 8.21 3.97 39.72
N LEU A 1115 8.99 4.46 40.66
CA LEU A 1115 9.47 3.71 41.82
C LEU A 1115 8.51 3.90 42.99
N GLU A 1116 7.98 2.79 43.52
CA GLU A 1116 7.15 2.76 44.72
C GLU A 1116 7.88 2.02 45.84
N GLU A 1117 7.76 2.51 47.07
CA GLU A 1117 8.45 1.93 48.21
C GLU A 1117 7.99 0.49 48.48
N GLY A 1118 8.97 -0.43 48.53
CA GLY A 1118 8.75 -1.86 48.77
C GLY A 1118 7.99 -2.58 47.66
N LYS A 1119 8.02 -2.08 46.41
CA LYS A 1119 7.40 -2.72 45.25
C LYS A 1119 8.38 -2.88 44.10
N GLU A 1120 8.61 -4.12 43.68
CA GLU A 1120 9.48 -4.50 42.56
C GLU A 1120 8.70 -4.86 41.28
N ILE A 1121 7.43 -4.46 41.21
CA ILE A 1121 6.55 -4.62 40.05
C ILE A 1121 5.85 -3.30 39.75
N GLN A 1122 5.69 -2.99 38.45
CA GLN A 1122 4.97 -1.80 38.02
C GLN A 1122 3.45 -1.92 38.23
N ASN A 1123 2.81 -0.81 38.62
CA ASN A 1123 1.36 -0.71 38.63
C ASN A 1123 0.75 -0.71 37.21
N ILE A 1124 -0.55 -0.96 37.11
CA ILE A 1124 -1.27 -1.16 35.84
C ILE A 1124 -1.11 0.03 34.90
N GLN A 1125 -1.28 1.25 35.42
CA GLN A 1125 -1.21 2.47 34.62
C GLN A 1125 0.21 2.69 34.08
N THR A 1126 1.22 2.60 34.94
CA THR A 1126 2.62 2.87 34.59
C THR A 1126 3.13 1.85 33.58
N TYR A 1127 2.84 0.57 33.79
CA TYR A 1127 3.24 -0.47 32.85
C TYR A 1127 2.59 -0.25 31.47
N THR A 1128 1.30 0.08 31.44
CA THR A 1128 0.59 0.39 30.19
C THR A 1128 1.20 1.60 29.47
N GLN A 1129 1.60 2.64 30.19
CA GLN A 1129 2.22 3.83 29.61
C GLN A 1129 3.61 3.54 29.03
N ILE A 1130 4.43 2.70 29.66
CA ILE A 1130 5.70 2.23 29.09
C ILE A 1130 5.47 1.41 27.83
N LEU A 1131 4.48 0.51 27.82
CA LEU A 1131 4.17 -0.28 26.64
C LEU A 1131 3.71 0.61 25.48
N ILE A 1132 2.92 1.65 25.75
CA ILE A 1132 2.58 2.69 24.76
C ILE A 1132 3.84 3.35 24.22
N LEU A 1133 4.76 3.78 25.08
CA LEU A 1133 6.02 4.40 24.66
C LEU A 1133 6.81 3.45 23.75
N THR A 1134 7.00 2.21 24.18
CA THR A 1134 7.73 1.16 23.44
C THR A 1134 7.13 0.93 22.05
N VAL A 1135 5.80 0.95 21.95
CA VAL A 1135 5.09 0.83 20.67
C VAL A 1135 5.30 2.07 19.79
N VAL A 1136 5.21 3.27 20.37
CA VAL A 1136 5.36 4.53 19.64
C VAL A 1136 6.76 4.66 19.06
N THR A 1137 7.77 4.22 19.81
CA THR A 1137 9.19 4.35 19.46
C THR A 1137 9.79 3.08 18.84
N GLY A 1138 8.98 2.07 18.53
CA GLY A 1138 9.46 0.78 17.99
C GLY A 1138 8.86 0.40 16.62
N VAL A 1139 8.24 1.36 15.93
CA VAL A 1139 7.82 1.17 14.53
C VAL A 1139 9.05 1.12 13.64
N ARG A 1140 9.35 -0.05 13.07
CA ARG A 1140 10.51 -0.25 12.21
C ARG A 1140 10.56 0.73 11.04
N MET A 1141 11.70 1.39 10.88
CA MET A 1141 12.05 2.29 9.79
C MET A 1141 13.07 1.63 8.86
N PRO A 1142 13.45 2.26 7.73
CA PRO A 1142 14.39 1.66 6.79
C PRO A 1142 15.69 1.19 7.45
N GLY A 1143 16.03 -0.09 7.25
CA GLY A 1143 17.21 -0.69 7.87
C GLY A 1143 18.53 -0.29 7.19
N LEU A 1144 19.62 -0.32 7.96
CA LEU A 1144 21.00 -0.07 7.49
C LEU A 1144 21.46 -1.10 6.44
N LEU A 1145 20.89 -2.31 6.43
CA LEU A 1145 21.19 -3.33 5.42
C LEU A 1145 20.33 -3.26 4.15
N GLU A 1146 19.44 -2.28 4.00
CA GLU A 1146 18.65 -2.11 2.75
C GLU A 1146 19.37 -1.38 1.61
N ASP A 1147 18.84 -1.51 0.39
CA ASP A 1147 19.38 -0.87 -0.81
C ASP A 1147 19.06 0.63 -0.88
N TRP A 1148 20.09 1.47 -0.98
CA TRP A 1148 20.01 2.92 -1.21
C TRP A 1148 20.72 3.36 -2.49
N SER A 1149 21.09 2.42 -3.36
CA SER A 1149 21.83 2.70 -4.60
C SER A 1149 21.12 3.72 -5.50
N HIS A 1150 19.79 3.83 -5.40
CA HIS A 1150 18.98 4.82 -6.11
C HIS A 1150 19.22 6.28 -5.65
N LEU A 1151 19.82 6.49 -4.47
CA LEU A 1151 20.21 7.81 -3.96
C LEU A 1151 21.59 8.24 -4.43
N ILE A 1152 22.39 7.34 -5.01
CA ILE A 1152 23.73 7.66 -5.51
C ILE A 1152 23.61 8.48 -6.79
N GLU A 1153 24.22 9.66 -6.80
CA GLU A 1153 24.15 10.59 -7.91
C GLU A 1153 24.78 10.00 -9.19
N ARG A 1154 24.03 10.03 -10.30
CA ARG A 1154 24.50 9.58 -11.62
C ARG A 1154 25.38 10.62 -12.30
N ASN A 1155 26.51 10.92 -11.68
CA ASN A 1155 27.54 11.83 -12.18
C ASN A 1155 28.80 11.05 -12.62
N GLN A 1156 29.89 11.75 -12.95
CA GLN A 1156 31.16 11.11 -13.38
C GLN A 1156 31.81 10.20 -12.32
N TYR A 1157 31.40 10.30 -11.06
CA TYR A 1157 31.87 9.49 -9.94
C TYR A 1157 30.90 8.36 -9.56
N TYR A 1158 29.78 8.21 -10.27
CA TYR A 1158 28.71 7.24 -9.97
C TYR A 1158 29.26 5.84 -9.74
N GLU A 1159 30.03 5.30 -10.69
CA GLU A 1159 30.58 3.94 -10.59
C GLU A 1159 31.49 3.76 -9.36
N LYS A 1160 32.35 4.74 -9.06
CA LYS A 1160 33.24 4.68 -7.90
C LYS A 1160 32.46 4.76 -6.58
N ASN A 1161 31.47 5.64 -6.51
CA ASN A 1161 30.61 5.78 -5.33
C ASN A 1161 29.69 4.57 -5.15
N LEU A 1162 29.22 3.95 -6.24
CA LEU A 1162 28.48 2.69 -6.19
C LEU A 1162 29.36 1.57 -5.65
N VAL A 1163 30.62 1.45 -6.11
CA VAL A 1163 31.57 0.47 -5.56
C VAL A 1163 31.86 0.74 -4.07
N ASN A 1164 32.03 2.01 -3.67
CA ASN A 1164 32.19 2.36 -2.25
C ASN A 1164 30.97 1.93 -1.41
N TYR A 1165 29.77 2.17 -1.93
CA TYR A 1165 28.52 1.73 -1.33
C TYR A 1165 28.45 0.20 -1.20
N GLU A 1166 28.69 -0.56 -2.28
CA GLU A 1166 28.67 -2.02 -2.24
C GLU A 1166 29.71 -2.59 -1.26
N ASN A 1167 30.91 -2.00 -1.20
CA ASN A 1167 31.93 -2.38 -0.23
C ASN A 1167 31.45 -2.14 1.21
N PHE A 1168 30.86 -0.98 1.49
CA PHE A 1168 30.28 -0.67 2.79
C PHE A 1168 29.18 -1.67 3.17
N LYS A 1169 28.29 -2.04 2.24
CA LYS A 1169 27.25 -3.05 2.45
C LYS A 1169 27.83 -4.42 2.77
N ASN A 1170 28.86 -4.84 2.06
CA ASN A 1170 29.53 -6.11 2.29
C ASN A 1170 30.26 -6.13 3.64
N GLU A 1171 30.91 -5.04 4.03
CA GLU A 1171 31.56 -4.90 5.34
C GLU A 1171 30.54 -4.99 6.48
N LEU A 1172 29.37 -4.35 6.37
CA LEU A 1172 28.31 -4.47 7.36
C LEU A 1172 27.72 -5.89 7.42
N LYS A 1173 27.54 -6.56 6.27
CA LYS A 1173 27.08 -7.96 6.23
C LYS A 1173 28.09 -8.89 6.93
N ASN A 1174 29.38 -8.71 6.65
CA ASN A 1174 30.45 -9.48 7.30
C ASN A 1174 30.47 -9.21 8.81
N LEU A 1175 30.37 -7.95 9.24
CA LEU A 1175 30.29 -7.61 10.66
C LEU A 1175 29.08 -8.26 11.34
N SER A 1176 27.92 -8.29 10.69
CA SER A 1176 26.72 -8.97 11.19
C SER A 1176 26.97 -10.47 11.38
N GLN A 1177 27.57 -11.14 10.39
CA GLN A 1177 27.93 -12.56 10.46
C GLN A 1177 28.96 -12.83 11.57
N ASP A 1178 29.95 -11.96 11.72
CA ASP A 1178 30.97 -12.06 12.75
C ASP A 1178 30.39 -11.89 14.16
N ILE A 1179 29.46 -10.94 14.35
CA ILE A 1179 28.73 -10.76 15.61
C ILE A 1179 27.88 -12.01 15.90
N ASP A 1180 27.17 -12.54 14.91
CA ASP A 1180 26.38 -13.78 15.04
C ASP A 1180 27.27 -14.97 15.43
N HIS A 1181 28.48 -15.06 14.87
CA HIS A 1181 29.46 -16.07 15.25
C HIS A 1181 29.95 -15.87 16.69
N ARG A 1182 30.32 -14.64 17.07
CA ARG A 1182 30.77 -14.34 18.44
C ARG A 1182 29.66 -14.61 19.47
N ASN A 1183 28.42 -14.26 19.16
CA ASN A 1183 27.24 -14.49 20.02
C ASN A 1183 27.00 -15.98 20.32
N LYS A 1184 27.51 -16.92 19.50
CA LYS A 1184 27.48 -18.37 19.81
C LYS A 1184 28.44 -18.77 20.94
N THR A 1185 29.49 -17.98 21.18
CA THR A 1185 30.54 -18.26 22.17
C THR A 1185 30.51 -17.33 23.38
N ARG A 1186 29.84 -16.18 23.26
CA ARG A 1186 29.58 -15.26 24.37
C ARG A 1186 28.60 -15.91 25.34
N LYS A 1187 28.75 -15.59 26.63
CA LYS A 1187 27.83 -16.05 27.67
C LYS A 1187 26.40 -15.54 27.44
N TYR A 1188 26.29 -14.32 26.91
CA TYR A 1188 25.03 -13.71 26.50
C TYR A 1188 25.21 -13.06 25.11
N PRO A 1189 24.19 -13.13 24.25
CA PRO A 1189 24.22 -12.44 22.97
C PRO A 1189 24.22 -10.93 23.19
N PHE A 1190 24.91 -10.20 22.30
CA PHE A 1190 24.90 -8.75 22.25
C PHE A 1190 24.61 -8.31 20.81
N GLU A 1191 23.51 -7.58 20.64
CA GLU A 1191 22.92 -7.29 19.31
C GLU A 1191 22.84 -5.79 19.00
N SER A 1192 23.21 -4.91 19.95
CA SER A 1192 23.04 -3.45 19.82
C SER A 1192 23.75 -2.85 18.60
N PHE A 1193 24.87 -3.44 18.18
CA PHE A 1193 25.65 -2.99 17.02
C PHE A 1193 25.64 -4.03 15.88
N ASN A 1194 24.67 -4.95 15.87
CA ASN A 1194 24.49 -5.90 14.77
C ASN A 1194 23.76 -5.23 13.59
N PRO A 1195 24.40 -5.03 12.42
CA PRO A 1195 23.81 -4.26 11.31
C PRO A 1195 22.45 -4.76 10.80
N LYS A 1196 22.09 -6.01 11.06
CA LYS A 1196 20.78 -6.57 10.67
C LYS A 1196 19.58 -5.99 11.44
N PHE A 1197 19.82 -5.38 12.61
CA PHE A 1197 18.77 -4.75 13.43
C PHE A 1197 18.77 -3.22 13.37
N ILE A 1198 19.87 -2.61 12.92
CA ILE A 1198 20.09 -1.16 12.96
C ILE A 1198 19.30 -0.45 11.85
N GLU A 1199 18.61 0.64 12.19
CA GLU A 1199 17.97 1.56 11.26
C GLU A 1199 18.97 2.51 10.58
N CYS A 1200 18.64 3.05 9.40
CA CYS A 1200 19.56 3.94 8.67
C CYS A 1200 19.63 5.36 9.25
N SER A 1201 18.70 5.75 10.12
CA SER A 1201 18.67 7.05 10.79
C SER A 1201 17.79 7.02 12.05
N ALA A 1202 17.99 7.99 12.95
CA ALA A 1202 17.12 8.22 14.10
C ALA A 1202 15.76 8.72 13.60
N SER A 1203 14.84 7.79 13.34
CA SER A 1203 13.63 8.02 12.55
C SER A 1203 12.34 7.57 13.24
N VAL A 1204 12.44 7.01 14.44
CA VAL A 1204 11.34 6.51 15.27
C VAL A 1204 11.44 6.98 16.71
#